data_AF-A0A2G9N5P3-F1
#
_entry.id   AF-A0A2G9N5P3-F1
#
_cell.length_a   1.000
_cell.length_b   1.000
_cell.length_c   1.000
_cell.angle_alpha   90.00
_cell.angle_beta   90.00
_cell.angle_gamma   90.00
#
_symmetry.space_group_name_H-M   'P 1'
#
loop_
_entity.id
_entity.type
_entity.pdbx_description
1 polymer ?
#
loop_
_entity_poly.entity_id
_entity_poly.type
_entity_poly.pdbx_seq_one_letter_code
_entity_poly.pdbx_strand_id
1 'polypeptide(L)'
;MSIDDTLNGDSEEEYDNSFSEKGLLHVLLAGIPPRIANRYDIKFDGHQISLLHAKGVSYQQANSYGNRFSGNHVMAFINMGFSAADANRYKPGFTFLDIFFFAREGVPADQANKYDFDGLTALELIKKGISHEEANQFSRSFSSEDICEFISRGLKGEDVNYYHPSLKAAEVLKLIRKGVLPQDTIDYDSRFGSEDRLNLAFAKVPSEVANGFDIQFWVEHIIKLHQQGVKPEIANRFIKIEKGYTRNNPIDVDKESLSQHEYNESLRKHNVSAVMKLFDTLKEEEMPLEGDMFFKPVMDSYPGKPPRFSLKDIVDLCKSGVYADTAYSYNPRFSVEDILRLHLEGCSPAEAEFYDKRFDGVEIQFLYGLGFTPEKITLEDDCREKLHKNRNMQKLLEHVLISFKDELKRNRREIVDEKTQPLKYGTSITLLGTGSDGIVLLDQSDVLGALILDLLANQTEDGGSADIKERLNDLNSKFDINEHRFALKYATNTRYEAELFLRLKDPQHVVKAISYSEEGGYIKLEYAEGNSLENILKRYKKLPADNVVEYGSQILSGLMELLNAGIPYHRDIRPANILINEEKAKAKIIDLGNATTDRDAGQMGNRAYGGPNDLVSLGQVLYHMATLKHIFNRSRSMSITLAADDIKDYRNEVYQNPALLQMHLREVDETVKDAKVRGLIKACLTAGPDDHERIAGMFRDISQIPHRPI
;
A
#
# COMPACT_ATOMS: atom_id res chain seq x y z
N MET A 1 -43.86 75.17 -3.32
CA MET A 1 -42.79 75.61 -4.25
C MET A 1 -41.72 74.54 -4.24
N SER A 2 -41.24 74.19 -5.43
CA SER A 2 -40.06 73.39 -5.69
C SER A 2 -38.87 73.91 -4.88
N ILE A 3 -38.05 72.99 -4.37
CA ILE A 3 -36.72 73.32 -3.86
C ILE A 3 -35.80 73.25 -5.07
N ASP A 4 -35.65 74.37 -5.76
CA ASP A 4 -34.65 74.49 -6.85
C ASP A 4 -34.01 75.89 -6.90
N ASP A 5 -34.13 76.72 -5.87
CA ASP A 5 -33.77 78.15 -5.95
C ASP A 5 -33.02 78.71 -4.72
N THR A 6 -32.17 77.92 -4.07
CA THR A 6 -31.21 78.48 -3.11
C THR A 6 -29.90 77.72 -3.14
N LEU A 7 -29.01 78.10 -4.05
CA LEU A 7 -27.54 78.18 -3.84
C LEU A 7 -26.84 78.52 -5.17
N ASN A 8 -27.12 79.72 -5.71
CA ASN A 8 -26.21 80.39 -6.63
C ASN A 8 -25.29 81.27 -5.79
N GLY A 9 -24.01 80.91 -5.71
CA GLY A 9 -22.99 81.71 -5.06
C GLY A 9 -21.71 80.92 -4.79
N ASP A 10 -20.71 81.20 -5.61
CA ASP A 10 -19.28 80.90 -5.43
C ASP A 10 -18.77 79.57 -5.98
N SER A 11 -18.27 79.65 -7.22
CA SER A 11 -17.38 78.70 -7.91
C SER A 11 -17.78 77.23 -7.87
N GLU A 12 -18.19 76.68 -9.02
CA GLU A 12 -18.27 75.23 -9.27
C GLU A 12 -16.86 74.61 -9.14
N GLU A 13 -16.31 74.54 -7.93
CA GLU A 13 -15.24 73.62 -7.62
C GLU A 13 -15.87 72.23 -7.66
N GLU A 14 -15.60 71.48 -8.72
CA GLU A 14 -16.05 70.10 -8.81
C GLU A 14 -15.28 69.22 -7.81
N TYR A 15 -15.91 68.14 -7.36
CA TYR A 15 -15.18 67.11 -6.61
C TYR A 15 -14.12 66.49 -7.52
N ASP A 16 -12.92 66.25 -6.98
CA ASP A 16 -11.84 65.67 -7.75
C ASP A 16 -12.24 64.29 -8.33
N ASN A 17 -11.77 63.97 -9.53
CA ASN A 17 -12.01 62.69 -10.20
C ASN A 17 -11.36 61.50 -9.46
N SER A 18 -10.56 61.78 -8.42
CA SER A 18 -10.03 60.76 -7.51
C SER A 18 -11.09 60.13 -6.59
N PHE A 19 -12.28 60.75 -6.44
CA PHE A 19 -13.38 60.17 -5.69
C PHE A 19 -14.10 59.06 -6.47
N SER A 20 -14.21 57.86 -5.90
CA SER A 20 -15.14 56.84 -6.40
C SER A 20 -16.59 57.29 -6.25
N GLU A 21 -17.51 56.76 -7.07
CA GLU A 21 -18.96 57.05 -6.97
C GLU A 21 -19.50 56.85 -5.54
N LYS A 22 -19.06 55.77 -4.88
CA LYS A 22 -19.44 55.47 -3.49
C LYS A 22 -18.80 56.47 -2.50
N GLY A 23 -17.54 56.85 -2.72
CA GLY A 23 -16.85 57.84 -1.89
C GLY A 23 -17.50 59.22 -2.00
N LEU A 24 -17.86 59.63 -3.20
CA LEU A 24 -18.56 60.88 -3.48
C LEU A 24 -19.90 60.95 -2.75
N LEU A 25 -20.68 59.85 -2.77
CA LEU A 25 -21.94 59.75 -2.02
C LEU A 25 -21.74 60.01 -0.52
N HIS A 26 -20.68 59.48 0.09
CA HIS A 26 -20.42 59.69 1.53
C HIS A 26 -20.12 61.17 1.85
N VAL A 27 -19.27 61.82 1.05
CA VAL A 27 -18.88 63.22 1.23
C VAL A 27 -20.08 64.16 1.04
N LEU A 28 -20.93 63.87 0.05
CA LEU A 28 -22.20 64.58 -0.19
C LEU A 28 -23.17 64.42 0.98
N LEU A 29 -23.39 63.18 1.46
CA LEU A 29 -24.28 62.90 2.59
C LEU A 29 -23.77 63.56 3.89
N ALA A 30 -22.46 63.72 4.05
CA ALA A 30 -21.84 64.40 5.17
C ALA A 30 -21.86 65.94 5.03
N GLY A 31 -22.34 66.48 3.92
CA GLY A 31 -22.43 67.94 3.67
C GLY A 31 -21.07 68.62 3.52
N ILE A 32 -20.03 67.89 3.10
CA ILE A 32 -18.66 68.42 3.00
C ILE A 32 -18.46 69.03 1.61
N PRO A 33 -18.21 70.34 1.50
CA PRO A 33 -18.08 71.00 0.19
C PRO A 33 -16.77 70.59 -0.53
N PRO A 34 -16.73 70.64 -1.88
CA PRO A 34 -15.56 70.29 -2.69
C PRO A 34 -14.26 70.97 -2.23
N ARG A 35 -14.31 72.26 -1.90
CA ARG A 35 -13.18 73.05 -1.39
C ARG A 35 -12.51 72.51 -0.12
N ILE A 36 -13.23 71.69 0.65
CA ILE A 36 -12.73 71.02 1.86
C ILE A 36 -12.39 69.56 1.53
N ALA A 37 -13.28 68.85 0.83
CA ALA A 37 -13.08 67.44 0.49
C ALA A 37 -11.81 67.22 -0.36
N ASN A 38 -11.59 68.07 -1.37
CA ASN A 38 -10.44 68.00 -2.29
C ASN A 38 -9.10 68.38 -1.60
N ARG A 39 -9.12 68.84 -0.34
CA ARG A 39 -7.90 69.18 0.43
C ARG A 39 -7.36 68.03 1.25
N TYR A 40 -8.15 66.97 1.45
CA TYR A 40 -7.63 65.74 2.05
C TYR A 40 -6.71 65.04 1.07
N ASP A 41 -5.62 64.45 1.58
CA ASP A 41 -4.72 63.66 0.74
C ASP A 41 -5.49 62.51 0.05
N ILE A 42 -5.06 62.15 -1.16
CA ILE A 42 -5.63 61.04 -1.96
C ILE A 42 -5.65 59.69 -1.23
N LYS A 43 -4.91 59.55 -0.12
CA LYS A 43 -4.91 58.35 0.73
C LYS A 43 -6.21 58.18 1.53
N PHE A 44 -7.08 59.18 1.56
CA PHE A 44 -8.36 59.12 2.27
C PHE A 44 -9.51 58.97 1.27
N ASP A 45 -10.28 57.90 1.40
CA ASP A 45 -11.51 57.76 0.61
C ASP A 45 -12.63 58.69 1.14
N GLY A 46 -13.67 58.89 0.34
CA GLY A 46 -14.77 59.78 0.71
C GLY A 46 -15.53 59.36 1.98
N HIS A 47 -15.54 58.07 2.34
CA HIS A 47 -16.11 57.60 3.60
C HIS A 47 -15.22 58.00 4.79
N GLN A 48 -13.91 57.82 4.69
CA GLN A 48 -12.93 58.21 5.70
C GLN A 48 -12.89 59.72 5.91
N ILE A 49 -12.94 60.50 4.84
CA ILE A 49 -13.04 61.98 4.90
C ILE A 49 -14.29 62.39 5.68
N SER A 50 -15.43 61.73 5.41
CA SER A 50 -16.69 61.98 6.11
C SER A 50 -16.58 61.71 7.61
N LEU A 51 -15.93 60.61 8.01
CA LEU A 51 -15.71 60.25 9.41
C LEU A 51 -14.75 61.22 10.13
N LEU A 52 -13.64 61.60 9.49
CA LEU A 52 -12.65 62.55 10.01
C LEU A 52 -13.30 63.92 10.24
N HIS A 53 -14.04 64.41 9.24
CA HIS A 53 -14.72 65.69 9.30
C HIS A 53 -15.83 65.71 10.37
N ALA A 54 -16.63 64.65 10.48
CA ALA A 54 -17.66 64.51 11.51
C ALA A 54 -17.10 64.55 12.95
N LYS A 55 -15.81 64.20 13.11
CA LYS A 55 -15.07 64.23 14.38
C LYS A 55 -14.30 65.53 14.61
N GLY A 56 -14.46 66.51 13.73
CA GLY A 56 -13.79 67.82 13.82
C GLY A 56 -12.30 67.79 13.43
N VAL A 57 -11.84 66.73 12.76
CA VAL A 57 -10.45 66.61 12.32
C VAL A 57 -10.27 67.38 11.01
N SER A 58 -9.50 68.47 11.05
CA SER A 58 -9.20 69.27 9.85
C SER A 58 -8.35 68.50 8.84
N TYR A 59 -8.44 68.85 7.55
CA TYR A 59 -7.57 68.26 6.52
C TYR A 59 -6.08 68.50 6.82
N GLN A 60 -5.71 69.64 7.43
CA GLN A 60 -4.32 69.92 7.84
C GLN A 60 -3.84 68.92 8.91
N GLN A 61 -4.69 68.65 9.91
CA GLN A 61 -4.40 67.68 10.94
C GLN A 61 -4.35 66.25 10.38
N ALA A 62 -5.30 65.88 9.53
CA ALA A 62 -5.34 64.55 8.91
C ALA A 62 -4.12 64.29 7.99
N ASN A 63 -3.78 65.26 7.13
CA ASN A 63 -2.67 65.14 6.17
C ASN A 63 -1.30 65.18 6.87
N SER A 64 -1.20 65.71 8.10
CA SER A 64 0.05 65.72 8.87
C SER A 64 0.54 64.31 9.26
N TYR A 65 -0.35 63.31 9.28
CA TYR A 65 0.04 61.92 9.45
C TYR A 65 0.66 61.40 8.16
N GLY A 66 1.79 60.69 8.27
CA GLY A 66 2.52 60.16 7.13
C GLY A 66 1.68 59.25 6.23
N ASN A 67 2.05 59.16 4.95
CA ASN A 67 1.27 58.44 3.92
C ASN A 67 1.05 56.95 4.20
N ARG A 68 1.77 56.37 5.16
CA ARG A 68 1.59 54.98 5.61
C ARG A 68 0.36 54.77 6.50
N PHE A 69 -0.28 55.84 6.95
CA PHE A 69 -1.47 55.78 7.83
C PHE A 69 -2.73 56.08 7.03
N SER A 70 -3.68 55.12 7.05
CA SER A 70 -5.00 55.27 6.45
C SER A 70 -5.89 56.18 7.29
N GLY A 71 -7.05 56.60 6.75
CA GLY A 71 -8.05 57.37 7.50
C GLY A 71 -8.46 56.70 8.81
N ASN A 72 -8.59 55.37 8.81
CA ASN A 72 -8.91 54.61 10.02
C ASN A 72 -7.76 54.65 11.05
N HIS A 73 -6.51 54.56 10.61
CA HIS A 73 -5.34 54.67 11.50
C HIS A 73 -5.25 56.07 12.13
N VAL A 74 -5.45 57.12 11.32
CA VAL A 74 -5.46 58.52 11.78
C VAL A 74 -6.56 58.73 12.82
N MET A 75 -7.78 58.26 12.54
CA MET A 75 -8.89 58.29 13.49
C MET A 75 -8.56 57.60 14.81
N ALA A 76 -7.92 56.43 14.75
CA ALA A 76 -7.53 55.70 15.94
C ALA A 76 -6.46 56.44 16.77
N PHE A 77 -5.44 57.00 16.12
CA PHE A 77 -4.43 57.81 16.81
C PHE A 77 -5.05 59.04 17.51
N ILE A 78 -5.95 59.74 16.83
CA ILE A 78 -6.63 60.91 17.39
C ILE A 78 -7.49 60.52 18.60
N ASN A 79 -8.22 59.42 18.53
CA ASN A 79 -9.01 58.92 19.67
C ASN A 79 -8.15 58.54 20.88
N MET A 80 -6.88 58.18 20.65
CA MET A 80 -5.91 57.89 21.71
C MET A 80 -5.16 59.13 22.21
N GLY A 81 -5.41 60.32 21.63
CA GLY A 81 -4.65 61.54 21.91
C GLY A 81 -3.21 61.52 21.36
N PHE A 82 -2.93 60.67 20.36
CA PHE A 82 -1.60 60.47 19.81
C PHE A 82 -1.35 61.39 18.62
N SER A 83 -0.35 62.27 18.73
CA SER A 83 -0.09 63.31 17.71
C SER A 83 0.53 62.74 16.43
N ALA A 84 0.35 63.45 15.32
CA ALA A 84 1.02 63.09 14.06
C ALA A 84 2.56 63.16 14.18
N ALA A 85 3.08 64.10 14.97
CA ALA A 85 4.51 64.19 15.24
C ALA A 85 5.03 62.93 15.94
N ASP A 86 4.32 62.44 16.95
CA ASP A 86 4.69 61.22 17.68
C ASP A 86 4.56 59.97 16.80
N ALA A 87 3.47 59.85 16.03
CA ALA A 87 3.26 58.75 15.10
C ALA A 87 4.34 58.66 14.01
N ASN A 88 4.75 59.82 13.46
CA ASN A 88 5.72 59.88 12.37
C ASN A 88 7.17 59.65 12.85
N ARG A 89 7.46 59.77 14.15
CA ARG A 89 8.80 59.51 14.71
C ARG A 89 9.18 58.03 14.71
N TYR A 90 8.22 57.12 14.72
CA TYR A 90 8.50 55.69 14.61
C TYR A 90 9.01 55.35 13.20
N LYS A 91 10.08 54.57 13.10
CA LYS A 91 10.68 54.17 11.83
C LYS A 91 9.64 53.54 10.88
N PRO A 92 9.79 53.67 9.55
CA PRO A 92 8.83 53.15 8.58
C PRO A 92 8.50 51.66 8.70
N GLY A 93 9.42 50.86 9.25
CA GLY A 93 9.23 49.42 9.44
C GLY A 93 8.18 49.04 10.50
N PHE A 94 7.70 49.97 11.33
CA PHE A 94 6.63 49.70 12.30
C PHE A 94 5.24 49.97 11.70
N THR A 95 4.34 49.01 11.83
CA THR A 95 2.95 49.13 11.41
C THR A 95 2.15 50.03 12.36
N PHE A 96 0.90 50.34 12.00
CA PHE A 96 -0.03 51.03 12.91
C PHE A 96 -0.21 50.26 14.23
N LEU A 97 -0.35 48.93 14.17
CA LEU A 97 -0.53 48.09 15.36
C LEU A 97 0.69 48.12 16.27
N ASP A 98 1.90 48.08 15.69
CA ASP A 98 3.14 48.19 16.46
C ASP A 98 3.18 49.51 17.25
N ILE A 99 2.92 50.63 16.56
CA ILE A 99 2.89 51.96 17.19
C ILE A 99 1.79 52.03 18.26
N PHE A 100 0.62 51.48 17.98
CA PHE A 100 -0.49 51.41 18.93
C PHE A 100 -0.06 50.69 20.22
N PHE A 101 0.59 49.53 20.11
CA PHE A 101 1.06 48.78 21.28
C PHE A 101 2.20 49.49 22.01
N PHE A 102 3.16 50.07 21.29
CA PHE A 102 4.21 50.90 21.89
C PHE A 102 3.62 52.07 22.68
N ALA A 103 2.68 52.81 22.09
CA ALA A 103 2.03 53.95 22.74
C ALA A 103 1.25 53.53 24.00
N ARG A 104 0.53 52.40 23.94
CA ARG A 104 -0.21 51.86 25.09
C ARG A 104 0.71 51.44 26.23
N GLU A 105 1.88 50.89 25.93
CA GLU A 105 2.87 50.47 26.91
C GLU A 105 3.86 51.59 27.29
N GLY A 106 3.68 52.81 26.75
CA GLY A 106 4.49 53.97 27.08
C GLY A 106 5.91 53.95 26.48
N VAL A 107 6.15 53.19 25.41
CA VAL A 107 7.46 53.05 24.76
C VAL A 107 7.63 54.15 23.69
N PRO A 108 8.54 55.13 23.88
CA PRO A 108 8.74 56.22 22.93
C PRO A 108 9.49 55.74 21.68
N ALA A 109 9.31 56.47 20.57
CA ALA A 109 9.94 56.17 19.29
C ALA A 109 11.48 56.07 19.38
N ASP A 110 12.14 56.94 20.14
CA ASP A 110 13.61 56.93 20.30
C ASP A 110 14.13 55.65 20.97
N GLN A 111 13.30 55.00 21.79
CA GLN A 111 13.60 53.71 22.40
C GLN A 111 13.28 52.57 21.44
N ALA A 112 12.08 52.55 20.86
CA ALA A 112 11.63 51.49 19.96
C ALA A 112 12.50 51.39 18.69
N ASN A 113 12.90 52.53 18.11
CA ASN A 113 13.66 52.59 16.86
C ASN A 113 15.07 51.99 16.97
N LYS A 114 15.60 51.81 18.18
CA LYS A 114 16.94 51.23 18.42
C LYS A 114 16.97 49.71 18.24
N TYR A 115 15.81 49.05 18.25
CA TYR A 115 15.71 47.61 18.03
C TYR A 115 15.63 47.30 16.54
N ASP A 116 16.36 46.29 16.10
CA ASP A 116 16.42 45.85 14.70
C ASP A 116 15.31 44.86 14.31
N PHE A 117 14.31 44.70 15.17
CA PHE A 117 13.21 43.74 15.05
C PHE A 117 11.89 44.40 14.60
N ASP A 118 10.89 43.57 14.31
CA ASP A 118 9.49 44.02 14.16
C ASP A 118 8.94 44.57 15.49
N GLY A 119 7.77 45.22 15.44
CA GLY A 119 7.26 45.95 16.59
C GLY A 119 6.84 45.08 17.76
N LEU A 120 6.25 43.91 17.52
CA LEU A 120 5.84 42.98 18.58
C LEU A 120 7.07 42.41 19.28
N THR A 121 8.04 41.91 18.51
CA THR A 121 9.29 41.36 19.03
C THR A 121 10.06 42.41 19.84
N ALA A 122 10.21 43.62 19.29
CA ALA A 122 10.88 44.71 19.98
C ALA A 122 10.17 45.11 21.29
N LEU A 123 8.82 45.18 21.27
CA LEU A 123 8.05 45.49 22.47
C LEU A 123 8.23 44.44 23.57
N GLU A 124 8.19 43.15 23.21
CA GLU A 124 8.37 42.06 24.15
C GLU A 124 9.77 42.06 24.77
N LEU A 125 10.82 42.29 23.96
CA LEU A 125 12.19 42.41 24.43
C LEU A 125 12.35 43.59 25.41
N ILE A 126 11.77 44.75 25.09
CA ILE A 126 11.74 45.93 25.97
C ILE A 126 11.06 45.58 27.30
N LYS A 127 9.89 44.92 27.25
CA LYS A 127 9.15 44.52 28.47
C LYS A 127 9.91 43.53 29.33
N LYS A 128 10.73 42.68 28.71
CA LYS A 128 11.60 41.72 29.40
C LYS A 128 12.91 42.35 29.89
N GLY A 129 13.13 43.65 29.65
CA GLY A 129 14.30 44.37 30.12
C GLY A 129 15.60 44.04 29.36
N ILE A 130 15.50 43.42 28.18
CA ILE A 130 16.65 43.15 27.32
C ILE A 130 17.07 44.45 26.64
N SER A 131 18.36 44.79 26.68
CA SER A 131 18.85 46.01 26.02
C SER A 131 18.88 45.85 24.49
N HIS A 132 18.86 46.96 23.75
CA HIS A 132 18.95 46.89 22.29
C HIS A 132 20.35 46.43 21.84
N GLU A 133 21.41 46.73 22.60
CA GLU A 133 22.76 46.25 22.36
C GLU A 133 22.88 44.73 22.48
N GLU A 134 22.16 44.12 23.43
CA GLU A 134 22.11 42.66 23.57
C GLU A 134 21.20 42.04 22.52
N ALA A 135 19.99 42.57 22.34
CA ALA A 135 19.01 42.05 21.39
C ALA A 135 19.55 42.07 19.95
N ASN A 136 20.14 43.18 19.51
CA ASN A 136 20.58 43.34 18.12
C ASN A 136 21.82 42.50 17.78
N GLN A 137 22.45 41.82 18.76
CA GLN A 137 23.46 40.81 18.46
C GLN A 137 22.85 39.57 17.80
N PHE A 138 21.57 39.29 18.02
CA PHE A 138 20.89 38.10 17.50
C PHE A 138 20.28 38.32 16.12
N SER A 139 20.24 37.25 15.32
CA SER A 139 19.59 37.26 14.01
C SER A 139 18.10 37.61 14.14
N ARG A 140 17.59 38.43 13.21
CA ARG A 140 16.17 38.83 13.13
C ARG A 140 15.20 37.67 12.88
N SER A 141 15.73 36.48 12.61
CA SER A 141 14.95 35.25 12.45
C SER A 141 14.52 34.62 13.78
N PHE A 142 15.19 34.94 14.88
CA PHE A 142 14.83 34.42 16.19
C PHE A 142 13.66 35.21 16.80
N SER A 143 12.76 34.49 17.48
CA SER A 143 11.68 35.12 18.25
C SER A 143 12.22 35.83 19.51
N SER A 144 11.41 36.71 20.09
CA SER A 144 11.70 37.34 21.39
C SER A 144 11.94 36.29 22.50
N GLU A 145 11.21 35.18 22.48
CA GLU A 145 11.37 34.08 23.43
C GLU A 145 12.70 33.37 23.26
N ASP A 146 13.10 33.12 22.00
CA ASP A 146 14.37 32.49 21.69
C ASP A 146 15.55 33.34 22.18
N ILE A 147 15.51 34.65 21.88
CA ILE A 147 16.53 35.62 22.29
C ILE A 147 16.64 35.66 23.82
N CYS A 148 15.52 35.75 24.52
CA CYS A 148 15.52 35.75 25.99
C CYS A 148 16.10 34.45 26.58
N GLU A 149 15.75 33.30 26.00
CA GLU A 149 16.28 32.01 26.43
C GLU A 149 17.80 31.95 26.21
N PHE A 150 18.32 32.40 25.07
CA PHE A 150 19.76 32.46 24.80
C PHE A 150 20.51 33.34 25.80
N ILE A 151 20.01 34.56 26.04
CA ILE A 151 20.60 35.51 26.98
C ILE A 151 20.60 34.93 28.41
N SER A 152 19.51 34.28 28.82
CA SER A 152 19.42 33.65 30.15
C SER A 152 20.47 32.54 30.37
N ARG A 153 20.98 31.97 29.28
CA ARG A 153 22.02 30.93 29.28
C ARG A 153 23.43 31.49 29.04
N GLY A 154 23.57 32.81 28.93
CA GLY A 154 24.84 33.48 28.70
C GLY A 154 25.38 33.32 27.28
N LEU A 155 24.53 32.92 26.33
CA LEU A 155 24.91 32.82 24.91
C LEU A 155 24.80 34.20 24.24
N LYS A 156 25.75 34.50 23.37
CA LYS A 156 25.76 35.71 22.55
C LYS A 156 25.33 35.40 21.13
N GLY A 157 25.02 36.45 20.36
CA GLY A 157 24.69 36.31 18.94
C GLY A 157 25.76 35.57 18.14
N GLU A 158 27.05 35.78 18.42
CA GLU A 158 28.15 35.06 17.77
C GLU A 158 28.11 33.53 17.98
N ASP A 159 27.54 33.06 19.09
CA ASP A 159 27.43 31.64 19.40
C ASP A 159 26.26 30.97 18.66
N VAL A 160 25.20 31.73 18.33
CA VAL A 160 23.92 31.16 17.87
C VAL A 160 23.50 31.58 16.47
N ASN A 161 23.98 32.71 15.94
CA ASN A 161 23.52 33.25 14.66
C ASN A 161 23.91 32.41 13.44
N TYR A 162 24.93 31.57 13.59
CA TYR A 162 25.38 30.68 12.53
C TYR A 162 24.50 29.43 12.40
N TYR A 163 23.64 29.13 13.39
CA TYR A 163 22.66 28.06 13.24
C TYR A 163 21.55 28.47 12.27
N HIS A 164 20.95 27.48 11.61
CA HIS A 164 19.95 27.72 10.60
C HIS A 164 18.76 28.55 11.16
N PRO A 165 18.32 29.63 10.47
CA PRO A 165 17.25 30.53 10.91
C PRO A 165 15.89 29.89 11.27
N SER A 166 15.65 28.66 10.79
CA SER A 166 14.40 27.94 11.08
C SER A 166 14.40 27.19 12.43
N LEU A 167 15.53 27.18 13.14
CA LEU A 167 15.69 26.48 14.42
C LEU A 167 15.27 27.37 15.58
N LYS A 168 14.49 26.82 16.51
CA LYS A 168 14.10 27.49 17.76
C LYS A 168 15.21 27.41 18.81
N ALA A 169 15.17 28.24 19.85
CA ALA A 169 16.19 28.25 20.89
C ALA A 169 16.35 26.90 21.60
N ALA A 170 15.24 26.20 21.87
CA ALA A 170 15.31 24.87 22.48
C ALA A 170 16.11 23.86 21.62
N GLU A 171 16.08 24.02 20.30
CA GLU A 171 16.75 23.15 19.34
C GLU A 171 18.23 23.51 19.23
N VAL A 172 18.54 24.80 19.08
CA VAL A 172 19.91 25.32 19.11
C VAL A 172 20.62 24.95 20.42
N LEU A 173 19.94 25.08 21.56
CA LEU A 173 20.47 24.67 22.86
C LEU A 173 20.75 23.16 22.95
N LYS A 174 19.90 22.31 22.35
CA LYS A 174 20.16 20.87 22.29
C LYS A 174 21.40 20.57 21.43
N LEU A 175 21.58 21.28 20.31
CA LEU A 175 22.75 21.14 19.45
C LEU A 175 24.04 21.51 20.17
N ILE A 176 24.05 22.68 20.83
CA ILE A 176 25.19 23.15 21.62
C ILE A 176 25.55 22.14 22.72
N ARG A 177 24.56 21.62 23.47
CA ARG A 177 24.81 20.60 24.51
C ARG A 177 25.43 19.31 23.98
N LYS A 178 25.12 18.92 22.75
CA LYS A 178 25.69 17.74 22.11
C LYS A 178 26.99 18.02 21.36
N GLY A 179 27.50 19.25 21.41
CA GLY A 179 28.73 19.65 20.74
C GLY A 179 28.64 19.67 19.22
N VAL A 180 27.44 19.83 18.67
CA VAL A 180 27.24 20.00 17.22
C VAL A 180 27.57 21.44 16.86
N LEU A 181 28.48 21.65 15.91
CA LEU A 181 28.89 23.00 15.52
C LEU A 181 27.90 23.60 14.50
N PRO A 182 27.77 24.93 14.39
CA PRO A 182 26.89 25.55 13.41
C PRO A 182 27.16 25.07 11.98
N GLN A 183 28.42 24.94 11.59
CA GLN A 183 28.84 24.42 10.28
C GLN A 183 28.29 23.02 9.96
N ASP A 184 28.02 22.18 10.97
CA ASP A 184 27.43 20.84 10.80
C ASP A 184 25.90 20.89 10.62
N THR A 185 25.32 22.09 10.71
CA THR A 185 23.88 22.38 10.56
C THR A 185 23.56 23.25 9.35
N ILE A 186 24.59 23.77 8.69
CA ILE A 186 24.51 24.64 7.52
C ILE A 186 24.60 23.75 6.26
N ASP A 187 23.96 24.20 5.18
CA ASP A 187 23.94 23.55 3.86
C ASP A 187 23.08 22.28 3.68
N TYR A 188 22.25 21.87 4.64
CA TYR A 188 21.20 20.89 4.32
C TYR A 188 20.19 21.46 3.30
N ASP A 189 19.82 20.66 2.31
CA ASP A 189 18.82 21.01 1.29
C ASP A 189 17.52 21.54 1.91
N SER A 190 16.89 22.51 1.23
CA SER A 190 15.61 23.11 1.66
C SER A 190 14.47 22.10 1.86
N ARG A 191 14.62 20.88 1.33
CA ARG A 191 13.69 19.76 1.54
C ARG A 191 13.64 19.26 2.98
N PHE A 192 14.68 19.50 3.78
CA PHE A 192 14.76 19.08 5.17
C PHE A 192 14.19 20.16 6.09
N GLY A 193 13.16 19.79 6.87
CA GLY A 193 12.59 20.67 7.89
C GLY A 193 13.54 20.91 9.07
N SER A 194 13.12 21.72 10.04
CA SER A 194 13.91 21.99 11.25
C SER A 194 14.23 20.72 12.04
N GLU A 195 13.23 19.86 12.26
CA GLU A 195 13.39 18.60 12.99
C GLU A 195 14.29 17.59 12.25
N ASP A 196 14.14 17.52 10.93
CA ASP A 196 14.97 16.71 10.04
C ASP A 196 16.45 17.08 10.12
N ARG A 197 16.76 18.38 10.01
CA ARG A 197 18.13 18.90 10.12
C ARG A 197 18.73 18.60 11.48
N LEU A 198 17.94 18.70 12.55
CA LEU A 198 18.37 18.34 13.90
C LEU A 198 18.70 16.86 13.99
N ASN A 199 17.82 15.99 13.47
CA ASN A 199 18.03 14.55 13.49
C ASN A 199 19.29 14.15 12.71
N LEU A 200 19.51 14.73 11.53
CA LEU A 200 20.73 14.52 10.72
C LEU A 200 21.99 14.98 11.46
N ALA A 201 21.96 16.18 12.02
CA ALA A 201 23.10 16.74 12.74
C ALA A 201 23.39 15.96 14.04
N PHE A 202 22.37 15.49 14.76
CA PHE A 202 22.54 14.62 15.92
C PHE A 202 23.10 13.24 15.57
N ALA A 203 22.74 12.72 14.40
CA ALA A 203 23.31 11.50 13.85
C ALA A 203 24.70 11.70 13.23
N LYS A 204 25.23 12.93 13.24
CA LYS A 204 26.51 13.33 12.63
C LYS A 204 26.59 12.99 11.14
N VAL A 205 25.47 13.06 10.43
CA VAL A 205 25.44 12.88 8.98
C VAL A 205 25.89 14.19 8.33
N PRO A 206 26.99 14.25 7.57
CA PRO A 206 27.39 15.48 6.89
C PRO A 206 26.33 15.97 5.89
N SER A 207 26.17 17.29 5.72
CA SER A 207 25.22 17.86 4.76
C SER A 207 25.47 17.37 3.33
N GLU A 208 26.73 17.28 2.91
CA GLU A 208 27.14 16.70 1.62
C GLU A 208 26.58 15.29 1.41
N VAL A 209 26.64 14.45 2.45
CA VAL A 209 26.14 13.08 2.42
C VAL A 209 24.61 13.06 2.40
N ALA A 210 23.96 13.82 3.30
CA ALA A 210 22.51 13.87 3.41
C ALA A 210 21.83 14.41 2.14
N ASN A 211 22.43 15.45 1.53
CA ASN A 211 21.96 16.04 0.26
C ASN A 211 22.21 15.10 -0.92
N GLY A 212 23.24 14.25 -0.84
CA GLY A 212 23.54 13.26 -1.86
C GLY A 212 22.43 12.21 -2.05
N PHE A 213 21.58 11.95 -1.07
CA PHE A 213 20.49 10.96 -1.18
C PHE A 213 19.32 11.48 -2.05
N ASP A 214 18.71 10.60 -2.84
CA ASP A 214 17.50 10.88 -3.64
C ASP A 214 16.38 11.45 -2.77
N ILE A 215 15.62 12.41 -3.32
CA ILE A 215 14.53 13.10 -2.62
C ILE A 215 13.47 12.14 -2.05
N GLN A 216 13.41 10.89 -2.52
CA GLN A 216 12.49 9.91 -1.98
C GLN A 216 12.84 9.45 -0.56
N PHE A 217 14.12 9.44 -0.17
CA PHE A 217 14.53 9.01 1.17
C PHE A 217 14.11 10.04 2.23
N TRP A 218 13.48 9.55 3.30
CA TRP A 218 13.22 10.32 4.51
C TRP A 218 14.44 10.31 5.43
N VAL A 219 14.48 11.22 6.40
CA VAL A 219 15.65 11.44 7.26
C VAL A 219 16.03 10.20 8.07
N GLU A 220 15.06 9.47 8.60
CA GLU A 220 15.28 8.22 9.32
C GLU A 220 16.01 7.17 8.46
N HIS A 221 15.74 7.15 7.16
CA HIS A 221 16.40 6.26 6.22
C HIS A 221 17.82 6.72 5.92
N ILE A 222 18.02 8.02 5.70
CA ILE A 222 19.36 8.60 5.47
C ILE A 222 20.27 8.31 6.67
N ILE A 223 19.77 8.52 7.89
CA ILE A 223 20.50 8.23 9.12
C ILE A 223 20.86 6.75 9.20
N LYS A 224 19.88 5.86 8.97
CA LYS A 224 20.10 4.42 9.03
C LYS A 224 21.13 3.95 8.00
N LEU A 225 21.02 4.41 6.75
CA LEU A 225 21.94 4.07 5.67
C LEU A 225 23.35 4.61 5.94
N HIS A 226 23.47 5.85 6.41
CA HIS A 226 24.76 6.43 6.79
C HIS A 226 25.43 5.64 7.92
N GLN A 227 24.69 5.25 8.95
CA GLN A 227 25.20 4.42 10.05
C GLN A 227 25.62 3.02 9.61
N GLN A 228 25.03 2.50 8.53
CA GLN A 228 25.42 1.24 7.89
C GLN A 228 26.62 1.40 6.93
N GLY A 229 27.15 2.62 6.75
CA GLY A 229 28.24 2.90 5.82
C GLY A 229 27.81 2.94 4.36
N VAL A 230 26.50 2.99 4.07
CA VAL A 230 25.98 3.04 2.70
C VAL A 230 26.14 4.45 2.14
N LYS A 231 26.87 4.56 1.03
CA LYS A 231 27.06 5.84 0.32
C LYS A 231 25.82 6.24 -0.48
N PRO A 232 25.52 7.55 -0.65
CA PRO A 232 24.33 8.01 -1.36
C PRO A 232 24.25 7.49 -2.80
N GLU A 233 25.37 7.36 -3.51
CA GLU A 233 25.42 6.88 -4.89
C GLU A 233 24.88 5.44 -5.01
N ILE A 234 25.10 4.62 -3.98
CA ILE A 234 24.67 3.22 -3.93
C ILE A 234 23.16 3.18 -3.68
N ALA A 235 22.68 3.87 -2.64
CA ALA A 235 21.25 3.94 -2.32
C ALA A 235 20.43 4.52 -3.49
N ASN A 236 20.95 5.54 -4.17
CA ASN A 236 20.31 6.15 -5.33
C ASN A 236 20.27 5.24 -6.56
N ARG A 237 21.20 4.30 -6.70
CA ARG A 237 21.11 3.27 -7.75
C ARG A 237 19.96 2.31 -7.50
N PHE A 238 19.82 1.81 -6.26
CA PHE A 238 18.74 0.88 -5.92
C PHE A 238 17.36 1.52 -6.02
N ILE A 239 17.19 2.78 -5.59
CA ILE A 239 15.91 3.47 -5.77
C ILE A 239 15.57 3.68 -7.26
N LYS A 240 16.58 3.88 -8.13
CA LYS A 240 16.37 4.01 -9.58
C LYS A 240 15.93 2.69 -10.21
N ILE A 241 16.49 1.56 -9.77
CA ILE A 241 16.08 0.22 -10.20
C ILE A 241 14.63 -0.04 -9.81
N GLU A 242 14.28 0.20 -8.55
CA GLU A 242 12.93 -0.03 -8.05
C GLU A 242 11.89 0.86 -8.74
N LYS A 243 12.22 2.14 -8.98
CA LYS A 243 11.40 3.04 -9.82
C LYS A 243 11.18 2.48 -11.22
N GLY A 244 12.23 1.91 -11.84
CA GLY A 244 12.15 1.32 -13.17
C GLY A 244 11.27 0.06 -13.19
N TYR A 245 11.37 -0.77 -12.16
CA TYR A 245 10.59 -1.99 -12.02
C TYR A 245 9.11 -1.69 -11.80
N THR A 246 8.80 -0.85 -10.81
CA THR A 246 7.42 -0.46 -10.45
C THR A 246 6.70 0.34 -11.54
N ARG A 247 7.43 1.04 -12.42
CA ARG A 247 6.85 1.69 -13.59
C ARG A 247 6.32 0.70 -14.63
N ASN A 248 6.99 -0.44 -14.79
CA ASN A 248 6.62 -1.48 -15.77
C ASN A 248 5.73 -2.57 -15.17
N ASN A 249 5.83 -2.76 -13.85
CA ASN A 249 4.97 -3.62 -13.05
C ASN A 249 4.24 -2.74 -12.03
N PRO A 250 3.19 -2.00 -12.45
CA PRO A 250 2.48 -1.11 -11.55
C PRO A 250 1.92 -1.90 -10.37
N ILE A 251 2.30 -1.46 -9.18
CA ILE A 251 1.75 -1.98 -7.93
C ILE A 251 0.23 -1.75 -7.96
N ASP A 252 -0.52 -2.70 -7.40
CA ASP A 252 -1.99 -2.67 -7.31
C ASP A 252 -2.44 -1.60 -6.30
N VAL A 253 -2.16 -0.33 -6.65
CA VAL A 253 -2.58 0.86 -5.94
C VAL A 253 -3.73 1.44 -6.75
N ASP A 254 -4.86 1.63 -6.10
CA ASP A 254 -6.14 1.96 -6.73
C ASP A 254 -6.11 3.36 -7.39
N LYS A 255 -5.60 3.40 -8.63
CA LYS A 255 -5.34 4.62 -9.42
C LYS A 255 -6.59 5.47 -9.64
N GLU A 256 -7.78 4.89 -9.53
CA GLU A 256 -9.05 5.57 -9.79
C GLU A 256 -9.62 6.28 -8.56
N SER A 257 -9.16 5.93 -7.35
CA SER A 257 -9.62 6.53 -6.09
C SER A 257 -8.67 7.54 -5.46
N LEU A 258 -7.41 7.56 -5.90
CA LEU A 258 -6.37 8.42 -5.36
C LEU A 258 -6.13 9.59 -6.30
N SER A 259 -5.98 10.79 -5.72
CA SER A 259 -5.41 11.90 -6.47
C SER A 259 -4.03 11.53 -7.00
N GLN A 260 -3.61 12.16 -8.09
CA GLN A 260 -2.27 11.95 -8.66
C GLN A 260 -1.15 12.16 -7.61
N HIS A 261 -1.39 13.04 -6.63
CA HIS A 261 -0.47 13.28 -5.52
C HIS A 261 -0.38 12.06 -4.58
N GLU A 262 -1.51 11.53 -4.12
CA GLU A 262 -1.55 10.38 -3.20
C GLU A 262 -1.01 9.10 -3.87
N TYR A 263 -1.27 8.92 -5.16
CA TYR A 263 -0.69 7.82 -5.93
C TYR A 263 0.85 7.92 -5.99
N ASN A 264 1.38 9.11 -6.27
CA ASN A 264 2.83 9.34 -6.30
C ASN A 264 3.46 9.17 -4.91
N GLU A 265 2.76 9.54 -3.84
CA GLU A 265 3.22 9.34 -2.47
C GLU A 265 3.24 7.85 -2.09
N SER A 266 2.22 7.08 -2.47
CA SER A 266 2.17 5.63 -2.25
C SER A 266 3.29 4.90 -2.99
N LEU A 267 3.54 5.25 -4.25
CA LEU A 267 4.69 4.75 -5.02
C LEU A 267 6.01 5.07 -4.35
N ARG A 268 6.19 6.30 -3.86
CA ARG A 268 7.39 6.69 -3.12
C ARG A 268 7.57 5.83 -1.87
N LYS A 269 6.51 5.61 -1.08
CA LYS A 269 6.56 4.78 0.13
C LYS A 269 6.95 3.34 -0.18
N HIS A 270 6.38 2.76 -1.23
CA HIS A 270 6.71 1.41 -1.68
C HIS A 270 8.18 1.28 -2.08
N ASN A 271 8.66 2.15 -2.98
CA ASN A 271 10.02 2.07 -3.51
C ASN A 271 11.07 2.19 -2.41
N VAL A 272 10.87 3.13 -1.49
CA VAL A 272 11.79 3.34 -0.37
C VAL A 272 11.75 2.14 0.59
N SER A 273 10.57 1.60 0.90
CA SER A 273 10.45 0.41 1.76
C SER A 273 11.14 -0.81 1.17
N ALA A 274 11.00 -1.04 -0.15
CA ALA A 274 11.68 -2.14 -0.84
C ALA A 274 13.21 -2.01 -0.77
N VAL A 275 13.75 -0.80 -1.01
CA VAL A 275 15.18 -0.53 -0.90
C VAL A 275 15.69 -0.69 0.54
N MET A 276 14.93 -0.25 1.54
CA MET A 276 15.35 -0.41 2.94
C MET A 276 15.38 -1.87 3.38
N LYS A 277 14.38 -2.67 2.99
CA LYS A 277 14.36 -4.13 3.24
C LYS A 277 15.56 -4.81 2.59
N LEU A 278 15.91 -4.42 1.36
CA LEU A 278 17.09 -4.93 0.68
C LEU A 278 18.36 -4.68 1.51
N PHE A 279 18.60 -3.45 1.97
CA PHE A 279 19.79 -3.15 2.77
C PHE A 279 19.83 -3.89 4.10
N ASP A 280 18.68 -4.10 4.74
CA ASP A 280 18.59 -4.92 5.94
C ASP A 280 18.99 -6.38 5.64
N THR A 281 18.47 -6.98 4.57
CA THR A 281 18.84 -8.34 4.16
C THR A 281 20.31 -8.47 3.78
N LEU A 282 20.86 -7.51 3.02
CA LEU A 282 22.29 -7.53 2.65
C LEU A 282 23.18 -7.48 3.90
N LYS A 283 22.77 -6.73 4.92
CA LYS A 283 23.49 -6.64 6.18
C LYS A 283 23.37 -7.91 7.03
N GLU A 284 22.18 -8.51 7.10
CA GLU A 284 21.94 -9.78 7.81
C GLU A 284 22.75 -10.93 7.22
N GLU A 285 22.93 -10.93 5.90
CA GLU A 285 23.66 -11.97 5.15
C GLU A 285 25.18 -11.66 5.01
N GLU A 286 25.68 -10.65 5.72
CA GLU A 286 27.08 -10.18 5.68
C GLU A 286 27.63 -9.93 4.25
N MET A 287 26.74 -9.56 3.32
CA MET A 287 27.11 -9.33 1.94
C MET A 287 27.83 -7.97 1.79
N PRO A 288 28.87 -7.87 0.94
CA PRO A 288 29.56 -6.61 0.74
C PRO A 288 28.59 -5.54 0.23
N LEU A 289 28.62 -4.34 0.81
CA LEU A 289 27.79 -3.21 0.36
C LEU A 289 28.51 -2.34 -0.67
N GLU A 290 29.83 -2.49 -0.78
CA GLU A 290 30.68 -1.79 -1.73
C GLU A 290 31.19 -2.73 -2.81
N GLY A 291 31.11 -2.30 -4.06
CA GLY A 291 31.80 -2.94 -5.17
C GLY A 291 30.96 -3.07 -6.43
N ASP A 292 31.68 -3.10 -7.54
CA ASP A 292 31.17 -3.36 -8.88
C ASP A 292 30.50 -4.73 -9.07
N MET A 293 30.58 -5.61 -8.06
CA MET A 293 30.08 -6.99 -8.09
C MET A 293 28.57 -7.12 -8.21
N PHE A 294 27.79 -6.13 -7.77
CA PHE A 294 26.34 -6.22 -7.92
C PHE A 294 25.90 -5.86 -9.35
N PHE A 295 26.47 -4.81 -9.98
CA PHE A 295 25.86 -4.22 -11.19
C PHE A 295 26.81 -3.40 -12.10
N LYS A 296 28.08 -3.79 -12.32
CA LYS A 296 29.01 -2.97 -13.15
C LYS A 296 28.53 -2.65 -14.58
N PRO A 297 27.69 -3.45 -15.28
CA PRO A 297 27.29 -3.08 -16.64
C PRO A 297 25.78 -2.98 -16.91
N VAL A 298 24.86 -3.37 -16.02
CA VAL A 298 23.44 -3.55 -16.42
C VAL A 298 22.78 -2.23 -16.87
N MET A 299 23.12 -1.11 -16.24
CA MET A 299 22.58 0.21 -16.61
C MET A 299 23.26 0.83 -17.84
N ASP A 300 24.56 0.59 -18.01
CA ASP A 300 25.32 1.18 -19.12
C ASP A 300 25.18 0.35 -20.42
N SER A 301 24.86 -0.94 -20.32
CA SER A 301 24.75 -1.87 -21.46
C SER A 301 23.35 -1.89 -22.10
N TYR A 302 22.31 -1.45 -21.38
CA TYR A 302 20.93 -1.48 -21.87
C TYR A 302 20.16 -0.18 -21.58
N PRO A 303 20.63 0.98 -22.10
CA PRO A 303 19.88 2.22 -21.98
C PRO A 303 18.50 2.08 -22.62
N GLY A 304 17.45 2.23 -21.79
CA GLY A 304 16.05 2.29 -22.25
C GLY A 304 15.22 1.01 -22.15
N LYS A 305 15.76 -0.11 -21.64
CA LYS A 305 14.95 -1.31 -21.34
C LYS A 305 14.57 -1.38 -19.84
N PRO A 306 13.36 -1.86 -19.50
CA PRO A 306 12.96 -2.11 -18.10
C PRO A 306 13.96 -2.99 -17.36
N PRO A 307 14.20 -2.77 -16.05
CA PRO A 307 14.85 -3.79 -15.23
C PRO A 307 14.03 -5.08 -15.25
N ARG A 308 14.67 -6.20 -15.60
CA ARG A 308 14.04 -7.53 -15.74
C ARG A 308 13.67 -8.13 -14.39
N PHE A 309 14.48 -7.87 -13.38
CA PHE A 309 14.44 -8.48 -12.06
C PHE A 309 14.06 -7.45 -11.00
N SER A 310 13.25 -7.86 -10.02
CA SER A 310 12.97 -7.08 -8.82
C SER A 310 14.19 -7.01 -7.91
N LEU A 311 14.20 -6.10 -6.92
CA LEU A 311 15.26 -6.10 -5.91
C LEU A 311 15.33 -7.41 -5.10
N LYS A 312 14.20 -8.10 -4.92
CA LYS A 312 14.15 -9.42 -4.27
C LYS A 312 14.86 -10.47 -5.13
N ASP A 313 14.51 -10.52 -6.41
CA ASP A 313 15.09 -11.48 -7.37
C ASP A 313 16.61 -11.34 -7.42
N ILE A 314 17.11 -10.10 -7.38
CA ILE A 314 18.53 -9.78 -7.36
C ILE A 314 19.22 -10.39 -6.13
N VAL A 315 18.61 -10.28 -4.95
CA VAL A 315 19.13 -10.86 -3.71
C VAL A 315 19.15 -12.38 -3.81
N ASP A 316 18.04 -12.99 -4.23
CA ASP A 316 17.89 -14.44 -4.34
C ASP A 316 18.95 -15.02 -5.30
N LEU A 317 19.20 -14.34 -6.42
CA LEU A 317 20.27 -14.69 -7.37
C LEU A 317 21.66 -14.59 -6.74
N CYS A 318 21.97 -13.48 -6.06
CA CYS A 318 23.29 -13.28 -5.46
C CYS A 318 23.58 -14.26 -4.31
N LYS A 319 22.58 -14.66 -3.52
CA LYS A 319 22.73 -15.70 -2.48
C LYS A 319 23.19 -17.04 -3.05
N SER A 320 22.81 -17.34 -4.28
CA SER A 320 23.22 -18.56 -4.99
C SER A 320 24.46 -18.38 -5.86
N GLY A 321 25.20 -17.27 -5.70
CA GLY A 321 26.40 -16.97 -6.48
C GLY A 321 26.14 -16.48 -7.90
N VAL A 322 24.88 -16.23 -8.27
CA VAL A 322 24.50 -15.68 -9.58
C VAL A 322 24.51 -14.16 -9.54
N TYR A 323 25.58 -13.57 -10.07
CA TYR A 323 25.68 -12.11 -10.21
C TYR A 323 24.87 -11.60 -11.40
N ALA A 324 24.58 -10.30 -11.41
CA ALA A 324 23.66 -9.70 -12.37
C ALA A 324 24.11 -9.86 -13.83
N ASP A 325 25.41 -9.79 -14.12
CA ASP A 325 25.95 -10.03 -15.46
C ASP A 325 25.59 -11.42 -15.99
N THR A 326 25.71 -12.43 -15.13
CA THR A 326 25.37 -13.83 -15.41
C THR A 326 23.86 -13.99 -15.56
N ALA A 327 23.08 -13.44 -14.63
CA ALA A 327 21.61 -13.49 -14.67
C ALA A 327 21.02 -12.83 -15.93
N TYR A 328 21.56 -11.67 -16.33
CA TYR A 328 21.11 -10.96 -17.55
C TYR A 328 21.61 -11.62 -18.85
N SER A 329 22.63 -12.47 -18.77
CA SER A 329 23.10 -13.25 -19.92
C SER A 329 22.18 -14.42 -20.27
N TYR A 330 21.36 -14.90 -19.32
CA TYR A 330 20.31 -15.87 -19.62
C TYR A 330 19.23 -15.25 -20.48
N ASN A 331 18.71 -16.04 -21.42
CA ASN A 331 17.60 -15.62 -22.28
C ASN A 331 16.40 -15.15 -21.44
N PRO A 332 15.70 -14.06 -21.84
CA PRO A 332 14.48 -13.58 -21.20
C PRO A 332 13.37 -14.61 -20.97
N ARG A 333 13.38 -15.74 -21.69
CA ARG A 333 12.44 -16.85 -21.48
C ARG A 333 12.57 -17.53 -20.12
N PHE A 334 13.74 -17.45 -19.48
CA PHE A 334 14.01 -18.12 -18.21
C PHE A 334 13.57 -17.26 -17.03
N SER A 335 12.81 -17.85 -16.11
CA SER A 335 12.49 -17.24 -14.82
C SER A 335 13.72 -17.16 -13.90
N VAL A 336 13.58 -16.48 -12.77
CA VAL A 336 14.64 -16.44 -11.73
C VAL A 336 14.91 -17.86 -11.22
N GLU A 337 13.86 -18.64 -10.97
CA GLU A 337 13.96 -20.05 -10.58
C GLU A 337 14.68 -20.90 -11.63
N ASP A 338 14.42 -20.67 -12.92
CA ASP A 338 15.13 -21.37 -14.00
C ASP A 338 16.62 -21.02 -13.99
N ILE A 339 16.96 -19.73 -13.85
CA ILE A 339 18.36 -19.27 -13.79
C ILE A 339 19.09 -19.91 -12.61
N LEU A 340 18.47 -19.93 -11.43
CA LEU A 340 19.04 -20.55 -10.23
C LEU A 340 19.28 -22.05 -10.43
N ARG A 341 18.29 -22.78 -10.96
CA ARG A 341 18.38 -24.22 -11.24
C ARG A 341 19.49 -24.54 -12.24
N LEU A 342 19.51 -23.82 -13.37
CA LEU A 342 20.49 -24.02 -14.42
C LEU A 342 21.90 -23.71 -13.93
N HIS A 343 22.06 -22.64 -13.14
CA HIS A 343 23.35 -22.27 -12.56
C HIS A 343 23.85 -23.31 -11.54
N LEU A 344 22.97 -23.85 -10.69
CA LEU A 344 23.32 -24.89 -9.72
C LEU A 344 23.82 -26.18 -10.38
N GLU A 345 23.27 -26.55 -11.54
CA GLU A 345 23.78 -27.67 -12.34
C GLU A 345 25.03 -27.35 -13.17
N GLY A 346 25.50 -26.10 -13.13
CA GLY A 346 26.64 -25.64 -13.93
C GLY A 346 26.34 -25.48 -15.43
N CYS A 347 25.07 -25.35 -15.81
CA CYS A 347 24.67 -25.03 -17.18
C CYS A 347 24.85 -23.53 -17.43
N SER A 348 25.72 -23.15 -18.38
CA SER A 348 25.94 -21.74 -18.70
C SER A 348 24.77 -21.13 -19.50
N PRO A 349 24.61 -19.79 -19.50
CA PRO A 349 23.61 -19.12 -20.33
C PRO A 349 23.69 -19.48 -21.81
N ALA A 350 24.91 -19.69 -22.33
CA ALA A 350 25.15 -20.08 -23.71
C ALA A 350 24.64 -21.50 -23.97
N GLU A 351 24.90 -22.45 -23.07
CA GLU A 351 24.42 -23.83 -23.18
C GLU A 351 22.89 -23.93 -23.09
N ALA A 352 22.30 -23.19 -22.15
CA ALA A 352 20.84 -23.12 -21.99
C ALA A 352 20.12 -22.56 -23.24
N GLU A 353 20.78 -21.70 -24.03
CA GLU A 353 20.22 -21.15 -25.27
C GLU A 353 20.12 -22.19 -26.40
N PHE A 354 21.02 -23.19 -26.42
CA PHE A 354 21.03 -24.22 -27.47
C PHE A 354 19.91 -25.26 -27.33
N TYR A 355 19.33 -25.39 -26.13
CA TYR A 355 18.16 -26.23 -25.94
C TYR A 355 16.95 -25.62 -26.63
N ASP A 356 16.13 -26.48 -27.25
CA ASP A 356 14.90 -26.08 -27.96
C ASP A 356 14.06 -25.12 -27.10
N LYS A 357 13.47 -24.11 -27.76
CA LYS A 357 12.70 -23.05 -27.11
C LYS A 357 11.49 -23.56 -26.32
N ARG A 358 11.06 -24.80 -26.59
CA ARG A 358 9.96 -25.47 -25.89
C ARG A 358 10.37 -26.01 -24.52
N PHE A 359 11.66 -26.21 -24.26
CA PHE A 359 12.13 -26.66 -22.96
C PHE A 359 12.23 -25.50 -21.98
N ASP A 360 11.67 -25.67 -20.79
CA ASP A 360 11.85 -24.76 -19.66
C ASP A 360 13.11 -25.07 -18.85
N GLY A 361 13.39 -24.29 -17.80
CA GLY A 361 14.59 -24.49 -16.99
C GLY A 361 14.63 -25.83 -16.26
N VAL A 362 13.47 -26.41 -15.91
CA VAL A 362 13.37 -27.70 -15.21
C VAL A 362 13.73 -28.84 -16.15
N GLU A 363 13.19 -28.81 -17.37
CA GLU A 363 13.46 -29.83 -18.38
C GLU A 363 14.94 -29.81 -18.81
N ILE A 364 15.52 -28.61 -18.95
CA ILE A 364 16.95 -28.46 -19.26
C ILE A 364 17.81 -28.93 -18.09
N GLN A 365 17.47 -28.56 -16.84
CA GLN A 365 18.17 -29.03 -15.64
C GLN A 365 18.25 -30.56 -15.60
N PHE A 366 17.12 -31.22 -15.84
CA PHE A 366 17.02 -32.68 -15.88
C PHE A 366 17.87 -33.31 -16.99
N LEU A 367 17.82 -32.76 -18.21
CA LEU A 367 18.62 -33.25 -19.34
C LEU A 367 20.12 -33.04 -19.10
N TYR A 368 20.51 -31.88 -18.57
CA TYR A 368 21.89 -31.51 -18.30
C TYR A 368 22.49 -32.36 -17.18
N GLY A 369 21.75 -32.58 -16.07
CA GLY A 369 22.17 -33.45 -14.98
C GLY A 369 22.32 -34.93 -15.37
N LEU A 370 21.60 -35.38 -16.41
CA LEU A 370 21.78 -36.69 -17.04
C LEU A 370 22.95 -36.74 -18.05
N GLY A 371 23.67 -35.64 -18.24
CA GLY A 371 24.84 -35.55 -19.10
C GLY A 371 24.53 -35.33 -20.58
N PHE A 372 23.29 -34.95 -20.94
CA PHE A 372 22.90 -34.58 -22.30
C PHE A 372 23.20 -33.11 -22.58
N THR A 373 24.47 -32.72 -22.59
CA THR A 373 24.86 -31.35 -22.94
C THR A 373 24.48 -31.02 -24.39
N PRO A 374 24.29 -29.73 -24.75
CA PRO A 374 23.95 -29.34 -26.12
C PRO A 374 24.87 -29.93 -27.18
N GLU A 375 26.17 -29.99 -26.87
CA GLU A 375 27.20 -30.57 -27.72
C GLU A 375 26.95 -32.07 -27.96
N LYS A 376 26.60 -32.85 -26.92
CA LYS A 376 26.25 -34.27 -27.04
C LYS A 376 24.92 -34.52 -27.76
N ILE A 377 23.92 -33.64 -27.56
CA ILE A 377 22.64 -33.67 -28.28
C ILE A 377 22.85 -33.45 -29.80
N THR A 378 23.85 -32.65 -30.18
CA THR A 378 24.22 -32.41 -31.58
C THR A 378 25.27 -33.36 -32.17
N LEU A 379 26.14 -33.98 -31.35
CA LEU A 379 27.25 -34.84 -31.80
C LEU A 379 26.88 -36.33 -31.88
N GLU A 380 25.90 -36.80 -31.11
CA GLU A 380 25.42 -38.18 -31.21
C GLU A 380 24.10 -38.24 -31.98
N ASP A 381 24.19 -38.36 -33.31
CA ASP A 381 23.09 -38.88 -34.17
C ASP A 381 22.52 -40.23 -33.64
N ASP A 382 23.25 -40.89 -32.74
CA ASP A 382 22.96 -42.16 -32.09
C ASP A 382 22.08 -42.07 -30.82
N CYS A 383 21.87 -40.89 -30.23
CA CYS A 383 20.88 -40.72 -29.13
C CYS A 383 19.46 -40.96 -29.63
N ARG A 384 19.19 -40.59 -30.89
CA ARG A 384 17.93 -40.84 -31.60
C ARG A 384 17.74 -42.34 -31.87
N GLU A 385 18.80 -43.08 -32.16
CA GLU A 385 18.77 -44.51 -32.47
C GLU A 385 18.76 -45.42 -31.21
N LYS A 386 19.41 -44.99 -30.13
CA LYS A 386 19.40 -45.66 -28.82
C LYS A 386 18.09 -45.48 -28.06
N LEU A 387 17.40 -44.34 -28.19
CA LEU A 387 16.01 -44.17 -27.73
C LEU A 387 15.05 -45.15 -28.43
N HIS A 388 15.31 -45.47 -29.71
CA HIS A 388 14.48 -46.35 -30.52
C HIS A 388 14.63 -47.86 -30.19
N LYS A 389 15.74 -48.28 -29.57
CA LYS A 389 16.03 -49.71 -29.31
C LYS A 389 15.61 -50.20 -27.92
N ASN A 390 15.39 -49.30 -26.96
CA ASN A 390 15.00 -49.69 -25.60
C ASN A 390 13.48 -49.67 -25.41
N ARG A 391 12.80 -50.74 -25.87
CA ARG A 391 11.33 -50.91 -25.82
C ARG A 391 10.70 -50.67 -24.44
N ASN A 392 11.45 -50.80 -23.35
CA ASN A 392 10.93 -50.55 -21.99
C ASN A 392 10.98 -49.06 -21.63
N MET A 393 12.03 -48.34 -22.06
CA MET A 393 12.11 -46.88 -21.93
C MET A 393 11.18 -46.16 -22.90
N GLN A 394 11.02 -46.72 -24.11
CA GLN A 394 10.03 -46.26 -25.10
C GLN A 394 8.60 -46.41 -24.57
N LYS A 395 8.25 -47.54 -23.95
CA LYS A 395 6.92 -47.71 -23.32
C LYS A 395 6.69 -46.76 -22.15
N LEU A 396 7.73 -46.45 -21.36
CA LEU A 396 7.62 -45.55 -20.22
C LEU A 396 7.48 -44.08 -20.67
N LEU A 397 8.32 -43.64 -21.61
CA LEU A 397 8.23 -42.30 -22.22
C LEU A 397 7.00 -42.15 -23.13
N GLU A 398 6.60 -43.17 -23.89
CA GLU A 398 5.37 -43.15 -24.70
C GLU A 398 4.13 -43.20 -23.81
N HIS A 399 4.07 -43.98 -22.72
CA HIS A 399 2.92 -43.90 -21.80
C HIS A 399 2.83 -42.53 -21.13
N VAL A 400 3.95 -41.98 -20.67
CA VAL A 400 3.98 -40.66 -20.02
C VAL A 400 3.64 -39.55 -21.02
N LEU A 401 4.19 -39.56 -22.24
CA LEU A 401 3.95 -38.52 -23.26
C LEU A 401 2.63 -38.68 -24.04
N ILE A 402 2.13 -39.91 -24.27
CA ILE A 402 0.85 -40.15 -24.97
C ILE A 402 -0.33 -39.91 -24.03
N SER A 403 -0.25 -40.32 -22.76
CA SER A 403 -1.28 -39.99 -21.77
C SER A 403 -1.38 -38.45 -21.60
N PHE A 404 -0.24 -37.76 -21.53
CA PHE A 404 -0.20 -36.29 -21.42
C PHE A 404 -0.67 -35.58 -22.72
N LYS A 405 -0.33 -36.09 -23.91
CA LYS A 405 -0.74 -35.49 -25.20
C LYS A 405 -2.18 -35.77 -25.60
N ASP A 406 -2.72 -36.96 -25.31
CA ASP A 406 -4.10 -37.31 -25.67
C ASP A 406 -5.13 -36.67 -24.71
N GLU A 407 -4.73 -36.39 -23.47
CA GLU A 407 -5.55 -35.62 -22.52
C GLU A 407 -5.54 -34.12 -22.86
N LEU A 408 -4.38 -33.57 -23.23
CA LEU A 408 -4.28 -32.21 -23.78
C LEU A 408 -5.02 -32.03 -25.13
N LYS A 409 -5.05 -33.06 -26.00
CA LYS A 409 -5.78 -33.01 -27.29
C LYS A 409 -7.30 -33.19 -27.15
N ARG A 410 -7.78 -33.97 -26.17
CA ARG A 410 -9.21 -34.08 -25.87
C ARG A 410 -9.76 -32.77 -25.32
N ASN A 411 -9.06 -32.14 -24.38
CA ASN A 411 -9.48 -30.86 -23.79
C ASN A 411 -9.39 -29.67 -24.78
N ARG A 412 -8.59 -29.78 -25.85
CA ARG A 412 -8.46 -28.73 -26.87
C ARG A 412 -9.50 -28.79 -27.99
N ARG A 413 -10.28 -29.89 -28.10
CA ARG A 413 -11.24 -30.10 -29.19
C ARG A 413 -12.70 -29.77 -28.82
N GLU A 414 -13.02 -29.58 -27.55
CA GLU A 414 -14.42 -29.34 -27.14
C GLU A 414 -14.85 -27.87 -27.12
N ILE A 415 -13.96 -26.89 -27.34
CA ILE A 415 -14.35 -25.47 -27.37
C ILE A 415 -13.60 -24.72 -28.48
N VAL A 416 -14.15 -24.77 -29.70
CA VAL A 416 -13.88 -23.78 -30.75
C VAL A 416 -15.23 -23.30 -31.26
N ASP A 417 -15.73 -22.19 -30.69
CA ASP A 417 -16.67 -21.30 -31.37
C ASP A 417 -15.94 -19.97 -31.61
N GLU A 418 -16.07 -19.48 -32.85
CA GLU A 418 -15.04 -18.76 -33.59
C GLU A 418 -15.03 -17.23 -33.37
N LYS A 419 -15.50 -16.70 -32.22
CA LYS A 419 -15.72 -15.24 -32.08
C LYS A 419 -15.33 -14.53 -30.77
N THR A 420 -14.48 -15.09 -29.91
CA THR A 420 -13.97 -14.34 -28.74
C THR A 420 -12.46 -14.47 -28.54
N GLN A 421 -11.84 -13.36 -28.13
CA GLN A 421 -10.40 -13.12 -27.88
C GLN A 421 -9.64 -14.26 -27.17
N PRO A 422 -8.31 -14.36 -27.34
CA PRO A 422 -7.51 -15.44 -26.75
C PRO A 422 -7.59 -15.41 -25.21
N LEU A 423 -8.25 -16.41 -24.64
CA LEU A 423 -8.18 -16.70 -23.21
C LEU A 423 -6.75 -17.15 -22.87
N LYS A 424 -6.10 -16.44 -21.92
CA LYS A 424 -4.87 -16.88 -21.27
C LYS A 424 -5.14 -18.18 -20.51
N TYR A 425 -4.77 -19.31 -21.10
CA TYR A 425 -4.61 -20.58 -20.38
C TYR A 425 -3.12 -20.86 -20.23
N GLY A 426 -2.56 -20.43 -19.11
CA GLY A 426 -1.38 -21.04 -18.52
C GLY A 426 -1.87 -21.95 -17.39
N THR A 427 -1.40 -23.18 -17.39
CA THR A 427 -1.61 -24.21 -16.37
C THR A 427 -1.53 -23.60 -14.98
N SER A 428 -2.69 -23.25 -14.41
CA SER A 428 -2.77 -22.65 -13.08
C SER A 428 -2.78 -23.79 -12.07
N ILE A 429 -1.58 -24.21 -11.65
CA ILE A 429 -1.44 -24.65 -10.26
C ILE A 429 -1.67 -23.38 -9.43
N THR A 430 -2.93 -23.18 -9.05
CA THR A 430 -3.27 -22.12 -8.10
C THR A 430 -2.77 -22.60 -6.74
N LEU A 431 -1.66 -22.02 -6.26
CA LEU A 431 -1.35 -21.99 -4.84
C LEU A 431 -2.54 -21.31 -4.12
N LEU A 432 -3.38 -22.12 -3.47
CA LEU A 432 -4.36 -21.60 -2.53
C LEU A 432 -3.67 -21.35 -1.20
N GLY A 433 -3.38 -20.08 -0.92
CA GLY A 433 -3.09 -19.62 0.43
C GLY A 433 -1.92 -18.63 0.54
N THR A 434 -2.24 -17.34 0.62
CA THR A 434 -1.41 -16.40 1.40
C THR A 434 -1.65 -16.67 2.88
N GLY A 435 -0.72 -17.32 3.58
CA GLY A 435 -0.74 -17.45 5.05
C GLY A 435 -0.39 -18.85 5.58
N SER A 436 0.89 -19.01 5.95
CA SER A 436 1.49 -19.94 6.92
C SER A 436 1.20 -21.45 6.96
N ASP A 437 0.23 -22.07 6.28
CA ASP A 437 0.09 -23.54 6.29
C ASP A 437 -0.51 -24.06 4.95
N GLY A 438 0.29 -24.75 4.13
CA GLY A 438 0.04 -24.94 2.69
C GLY A 438 -0.56 -26.30 2.28
N ILE A 439 -1.63 -26.26 1.47
CA ILE A 439 -2.13 -27.40 0.68
C ILE A 439 -1.27 -27.54 -0.59
N VAL A 440 -0.65 -28.71 -0.82
CA VAL A 440 0.07 -29.08 -2.05
C VAL A 440 -0.79 -30.04 -2.88
N LEU A 441 -1.43 -29.53 -3.93
CA LEU A 441 -2.15 -30.36 -4.90
C LEU A 441 -1.11 -31.03 -5.82
N LEU A 442 -1.02 -32.36 -5.83
CA LEU A 442 -0.12 -33.10 -6.73
C LEU A 442 -0.93 -33.68 -7.91
N ASP A 443 -0.52 -33.36 -9.14
CA ASP A 443 -0.98 -34.08 -10.33
C ASP A 443 -0.24 -35.43 -10.43
N GLN A 444 -0.70 -36.36 -11.28
CA GLN A 444 -0.08 -37.68 -11.51
C GLN A 444 1.43 -37.59 -11.85
N SER A 445 1.89 -36.45 -12.39
CA SER A 445 3.32 -36.16 -12.62
C SER A 445 4.11 -35.94 -11.33
N ASP A 446 3.49 -35.33 -10.32
CA ASP A 446 4.16 -34.90 -9.10
C ASP A 446 4.12 -35.98 -8.03
N VAL A 447 3.15 -36.89 -8.10
CA VAL A 447 3.12 -38.12 -7.28
C VAL A 447 4.38 -38.96 -7.53
N LEU A 448 4.83 -39.07 -8.77
CA LEU A 448 6.06 -39.79 -9.11
C LEU A 448 7.30 -39.06 -8.58
N GLY A 449 7.31 -37.71 -8.63
CA GLY A 449 8.38 -36.88 -8.08
C GLY A 449 8.50 -36.94 -6.56
N ALA A 450 7.38 -36.91 -5.84
CA ALA A 450 7.32 -37.04 -4.39
C ALA A 450 7.72 -38.46 -3.92
N LEU A 451 7.32 -39.51 -4.66
CA LEU A 451 7.71 -40.89 -4.37
C LEU A 451 9.20 -41.12 -4.57
N ILE A 452 9.80 -40.49 -5.58
CA ILE A 452 11.24 -40.53 -5.83
C ILE A 452 11.99 -39.80 -4.72
N LEU A 453 11.48 -38.67 -4.22
CA LEU A 453 12.09 -37.94 -3.09
C LEU A 453 12.04 -38.74 -1.77
N ASP A 454 10.96 -39.47 -1.50
CA ASP A 454 10.84 -40.34 -0.31
C ASP A 454 11.75 -41.59 -0.40
N LEU A 455 11.90 -42.15 -1.60
CA LEU A 455 12.88 -43.21 -1.91
C LEU A 455 14.34 -42.73 -1.79
N LEU A 456 14.61 -41.46 -2.09
CA LEU A 456 15.93 -40.85 -1.96
C LEU A 456 16.23 -40.40 -0.53
N ALA A 457 15.22 -40.03 0.26
CA ALA A 457 15.37 -39.59 1.65
C ALA A 457 15.68 -40.76 2.60
N ASN A 458 15.23 -41.99 2.27
CA ASN A 458 15.40 -43.19 3.12
C ASN A 458 16.48 -44.15 2.61
N GLN A 459 17.62 -43.63 2.17
CA GLN A 459 18.78 -44.48 1.90
C GLN A 459 19.43 -44.93 3.20
N THR A 460 19.24 -46.20 3.56
CA THR A 460 20.18 -46.91 4.42
C THR A 460 21.36 -47.38 3.58
N GLU A 461 22.57 -47.20 4.12
CA GLU A 461 23.87 -47.36 3.44
C GLU A 461 24.19 -48.75 2.86
N ASP A 462 23.32 -49.75 2.99
CA ASP A 462 23.52 -51.09 2.44
C ASP A 462 22.21 -51.67 1.89
N GLY A 463 22.05 -51.67 0.55
CA GLY A 463 20.90 -52.31 -0.09
C GLY A 463 20.89 -52.17 -1.62
N GLY A 464 21.39 -53.18 -2.33
CA GLY A 464 21.49 -53.19 -3.79
C GLY A 464 20.14 -53.21 -4.53
N SER A 465 20.20 -52.86 -5.83
CA SER A 465 19.12 -52.71 -6.84
C SER A 465 17.97 -53.75 -6.86
N ALA A 466 18.12 -54.91 -6.20
CA ALA A 466 17.07 -55.91 -6.07
C ALA A 466 15.96 -55.50 -5.08
N ASP A 467 16.29 -54.79 -4.00
CA ASP A 467 15.34 -54.37 -2.94
C ASP A 467 14.36 -53.30 -3.46
N ILE A 468 14.84 -52.44 -4.37
CA ILE A 468 14.04 -51.38 -5.02
C ILE A 468 12.93 -51.98 -5.90
N LYS A 469 13.20 -53.10 -6.59
CA LYS A 469 12.20 -53.77 -7.44
C LYS A 469 11.10 -54.45 -6.63
N GLU A 470 11.45 -55.04 -5.50
CA GLU A 470 10.50 -55.68 -4.60
C GLU A 470 9.65 -54.64 -3.87
N ARG A 471 10.26 -53.54 -3.41
CA ARG A 471 9.55 -52.36 -2.86
C ARG A 471 8.68 -51.65 -3.89
N LEU A 472 9.13 -51.50 -5.13
CA LEU A 472 8.31 -50.95 -6.22
C LEU A 472 7.11 -51.84 -6.52
N ASN A 473 7.25 -53.16 -6.47
CA ASN A 473 6.14 -54.09 -6.66
C ASN A 473 5.18 -54.10 -5.45
N ASP A 474 5.69 -54.02 -4.22
CA ASP A 474 4.87 -53.83 -3.01
C ASP A 474 4.10 -52.51 -3.06
N LEU A 475 4.75 -51.41 -3.48
CA LEU A 475 4.14 -50.10 -3.70
C LEU A 475 3.12 -50.12 -4.84
N ASN A 476 3.40 -50.80 -5.96
CA ASN A 476 2.43 -51.00 -7.05
C ASN A 476 1.20 -51.79 -6.59
N SER A 477 1.39 -52.73 -5.66
CA SER A 477 0.30 -53.52 -5.09
C SER A 477 -0.50 -52.75 -4.03
N LYS A 478 0.12 -51.75 -3.38
CA LYS A 478 -0.51 -50.86 -2.37
C LYS A 478 -1.16 -49.61 -2.98
N PHE A 479 -0.64 -49.14 -4.10
CA PHE A 479 -1.06 -47.95 -4.83
C PHE A 479 -1.35 -48.34 -6.27
N ASP A 480 -2.55 -48.84 -6.55
CA ASP A 480 -3.00 -49.10 -7.92
C ASP A 480 -3.00 -47.77 -8.71
N ILE A 481 -1.93 -47.55 -9.47
CA ILE A 481 -1.55 -46.24 -10.05
C ILE A 481 -2.58 -45.76 -11.10
N ASN A 482 -3.45 -46.66 -11.56
CA ASN A 482 -4.44 -46.35 -12.57
C ASN A 482 -5.69 -45.66 -12.02
N GLU A 483 -5.90 -45.63 -10.70
CA GLU A 483 -7.25 -45.35 -10.19
C GLU A 483 -7.46 -44.00 -9.49
N HIS A 484 -6.50 -43.34 -8.80
CA HIS A 484 -6.88 -42.21 -7.91
C HIS A 484 -5.97 -40.96 -8.02
N ARG A 485 -6.51 -39.83 -8.52
CA ARG A 485 -5.94 -38.48 -8.36
C ARG A 485 -6.11 -38.03 -6.88
N PHE A 486 -5.06 -37.48 -6.25
CA PHE A 486 -5.09 -37.06 -4.84
C PHE A 486 -4.28 -35.77 -4.60
N ALA A 487 -4.52 -35.10 -3.47
CA ALA A 487 -3.76 -33.94 -3.01
C ALA A 487 -3.07 -34.19 -1.66
N LEU A 488 -1.97 -33.52 -1.36
CA LEU A 488 -1.27 -33.59 -0.07
C LEU A 488 -1.32 -32.24 0.65
N LYS A 489 -1.88 -32.18 1.86
CA LYS A 489 -1.89 -30.96 2.69
C LYS A 489 -0.84 -31.02 3.79
N TYR A 490 0.03 -30.01 3.90
CA TYR A 490 1.04 -29.86 4.94
C TYR A 490 0.66 -28.69 5.87
N ALA A 491 0.65 -28.89 7.19
CA ALA A 491 0.31 -27.85 8.17
C ALA A 491 0.94 -28.05 9.56
N THR A 492 1.09 -26.98 10.32
CA THR A 492 1.59 -27.00 11.72
C THR A 492 0.73 -27.86 12.66
N ASN A 493 -0.59 -27.93 12.43
CA ASN A 493 -1.54 -28.75 13.20
C ASN A 493 -2.16 -29.91 12.40
N THR A 494 -1.43 -30.45 11.41
CA THR A 494 -1.91 -31.48 10.47
C THR A 494 -2.62 -32.66 11.15
N ARG A 495 -2.17 -33.08 12.34
CA ARG A 495 -2.77 -34.21 13.07
C ARG A 495 -4.21 -33.96 13.49
N TYR A 496 -4.50 -32.83 14.14
CA TYR A 496 -5.86 -32.51 14.58
C TYR A 496 -6.79 -32.30 13.40
N GLU A 497 -6.31 -31.61 12.36
CA GLU A 497 -7.08 -31.41 11.14
C GLU A 497 -7.36 -32.73 10.40
N ALA A 498 -6.38 -33.63 10.33
CA ALA A 498 -6.56 -34.97 9.79
C ALA A 498 -7.64 -35.75 10.52
N GLU A 499 -7.63 -35.70 11.85
CA GLU A 499 -8.65 -36.33 12.70
C GLU A 499 -10.05 -35.80 12.40
N LEU A 500 -10.19 -34.51 12.06
CA LEU A 500 -11.48 -33.93 11.66
C LEU A 500 -11.90 -34.42 10.27
N PHE A 501 -11.03 -34.36 9.26
CA PHE A 501 -11.37 -34.86 7.92
C PHE A 501 -11.74 -36.35 7.91
N LEU A 502 -11.05 -37.17 8.70
CA LEU A 502 -11.29 -38.61 8.78
C LEU A 502 -12.62 -38.98 9.46
N ARG A 503 -13.31 -38.02 10.13
CA ARG A 503 -14.68 -38.24 10.64
C ARG A 503 -15.73 -38.23 9.53
N LEU A 504 -15.43 -37.58 8.40
CA LEU A 504 -16.36 -37.47 7.28
C LEU A 504 -16.41 -38.79 6.51
N LYS A 505 -17.60 -39.38 6.42
CA LYS A 505 -17.85 -40.60 5.64
C LYS A 505 -18.36 -40.22 4.26
N ASP A 506 -17.50 -40.35 3.26
CA ASP A 506 -17.81 -40.08 1.83
C ASP A 506 -18.49 -38.72 1.56
N PRO A 507 -17.87 -37.60 2.01
CA PRO A 507 -18.46 -36.28 1.83
C PRO A 507 -18.58 -35.90 0.34
N GLN A 508 -19.70 -35.29 -0.04
CA GLN A 508 -19.92 -34.83 -1.41
C GLN A 508 -19.44 -33.40 -1.60
N HIS A 509 -19.55 -32.56 -0.57
CA HIS A 509 -19.30 -31.12 -0.62
C HIS A 509 -18.19 -30.65 0.33
N VAL A 510 -17.51 -31.60 0.97
CA VAL A 510 -16.22 -31.39 1.63
C VAL A 510 -15.20 -32.30 0.95
N VAL A 511 -13.94 -31.85 0.87
CA VAL A 511 -12.85 -32.70 0.37
C VAL A 511 -12.67 -33.92 1.28
N LYS A 512 -12.66 -35.11 0.70
CA LYS A 512 -12.47 -36.37 1.42
C LYS A 512 -11.00 -36.59 1.77
N ALA A 513 -10.70 -36.94 3.02
CA ALA A 513 -9.39 -37.51 3.36
C ALA A 513 -9.29 -38.97 2.95
N ILE A 514 -8.17 -39.30 2.30
CA ILE A 514 -7.77 -40.64 1.92
C ILE A 514 -6.93 -41.26 3.04
N SER A 515 -5.92 -40.53 3.54
CA SER A 515 -5.03 -41.01 4.62
C SER A 515 -4.30 -39.84 5.29
N TYR A 516 -3.66 -40.10 6.43
CA TYR A 516 -2.79 -39.16 7.13
C TYR A 516 -1.43 -39.82 7.39
N SER A 517 -0.35 -39.07 7.15
CA SER A 517 1.02 -39.50 7.45
C SER A 517 1.57 -38.67 8.61
N GLU A 518 1.75 -39.30 9.77
CA GLU A 518 2.35 -38.66 10.94
C GLU A 518 3.84 -38.42 10.73
N GLU A 519 4.56 -39.39 10.16
CA GLU A 519 5.99 -39.26 9.81
C GLU A 519 6.23 -38.22 8.70
N GLY A 520 5.37 -38.21 7.68
CA GLY A 520 5.48 -37.26 6.56
C GLY A 520 4.88 -35.88 6.84
N GLY A 521 4.13 -35.72 7.93
CA GLY A 521 3.49 -34.45 8.30
C GLY A 521 2.44 -33.95 7.30
N TYR A 522 1.69 -34.84 6.63
CA TYR A 522 0.70 -34.46 5.61
C TYR A 522 -0.62 -35.24 5.67
N ILE A 523 -1.69 -34.62 5.16
CA ILE A 523 -3.00 -35.26 4.89
C ILE A 523 -3.10 -35.55 3.40
N LYS A 524 -3.32 -36.81 3.03
CA LYS A 524 -3.69 -37.19 1.67
C LYS A 524 -5.20 -37.00 1.50
N LEU A 525 -5.59 -36.09 0.63
CA LEU A 525 -6.97 -35.73 0.30
C LEU A 525 -7.34 -36.22 -1.11
N GLU A 526 -8.62 -36.37 -1.40
CA GLU A 526 -9.07 -36.54 -2.79
C GLU A 526 -8.68 -35.32 -3.62
N TYR A 527 -8.46 -35.53 -4.92
CA TYR A 527 -8.30 -34.43 -5.84
C TYR A 527 -9.67 -33.83 -6.19
N ALA A 528 -9.96 -32.66 -5.64
CA ALA A 528 -11.13 -31.86 -6.00
C ALA A 528 -10.81 -30.99 -7.23
N GLU A 529 -11.35 -31.37 -8.38
CA GLU A 529 -11.26 -30.58 -9.62
C GLU A 529 -11.92 -29.20 -9.46
N GLY A 530 -11.34 -28.16 -10.06
CA GLY A 530 -11.94 -26.82 -10.13
C GLY A 530 -10.98 -25.68 -9.81
N ASN A 531 -11.49 -24.44 -9.83
CA ASN A 531 -10.78 -23.25 -9.36
C ASN A 531 -11.36 -22.77 -8.03
N SER A 532 -10.60 -22.02 -7.24
CA SER A 532 -11.15 -21.39 -6.05
C SER A 532 -12.24 -20.39 -6.40
N LEU A 533 -13.28 -20.31 -5.57
CA LEU A 533 -14.34 -19.33 -5.72
C LEU A 533 -13.76 -17.91 -5.72
N GLU A 534 -12.69 -17.64 -4.96
CA GLU A 534 -11.98 -16.36 -4.99
C GLU A 534 -11.44 -16.03 -6.39
N ASN A 535 -10.78 -16.97 -7.06
CA ASN A 535 -10.25 -16.77 -8.41
C ASN A 535 -11.36 -16.64 -9.46
N ILE A 536 -12.46 -17.37 -9.26
CA ILE A 536 -13.65 -17.23 -10.09
C ILE A 536 -14.22 -15.82 -9.93
N LEU A 537 -14.42 -15.33 -8.71
CA LEU A 537 -14.96 -13.99 -8.48
C LEU A 537 -14.04 -12.87 -8.99
N LYS A 538 -12.71 -13.08 -9.04
CA LYS A 538 -11.75 -12.16 -9.71
C LYS A 538 -11.88 -12.16 -11.24
N ARG A 539 -12.26 -13.29 -11.85
CA ARG A 539 -12.40 -13.45 -13.31
C ARG A 539 -13.73 -12.93 -13.83
N TYR A 540 -14.81 -13.15 -13.08
CA TYR A 540 -16.19 -12.85 -13.52
C TYR A 540 -16.62 -11.43 -13.16
N LYS A 541 -17.64 -10.89 -13.85
CA LYS A 541 -18.26 -9.58 -13.52
C LYS A 541 -19.30 -9.68 -12.39
N LYS A 542 -20.09 -10.76 -12.32
CA LYS A 542 -21.00 -11.23 -11.25
C LYS A 542 -21.41 -12.66 -11.59
N LEU A 543 -21.61 -13.55 -10.60
CA LEU A 543 -22.18 -14.87 -10.89
C LEU A 543 -23.69 -14.78 -11.18
N PRO A 544 -24.22 -15.51 -12.19
CA PRO A 544 -25.66 -15.61 -12.40
C PRO A 544 -26.39 -16.08 -11.14
N ALA A 545 -27.63 -15.60 -10.92
CA ALA A 545 -28.40 -15.92 -9.72
C ALA A 545 -28.51 -17.44 -9.49
N ASP A 546 -28.72 -18.20 -10.57
CA ASP A 546 -28.81 -19.66 -10.53
C ASP A 546 -27.51 -20.29 -10.01
N ASN A 547 -26.34 -19.80 -10.45
CA ASN A 547 -25.04 -20.27 -9.93
C ASN A 547 -24.82 -19.88 -8.46
N VAL A 548 -25.32 -18.72 -8.03
CA VAL A 548 -25.25 -18.31 -6.61
C VAL A 548 -26.06 -19.26 -5.74
N VAL A 549 -27.27 -19.61 -6.19
CA VAL A 549 -28.13 -20.58 -5.50
C VAL A 549 -27.49 -21.97 -5.50
N GLU A 550 -27.03 -22.44 -6.66
CA GLU A 550 -26.49 -23.79 -6.83
C GLU A 550 -25.25 -24.00 -5.96
N TYR A 551 -24.21 -23.16 -6.12
CA TYR A 551 -23.00 -23.28 -5.30
C TYR A 551 -23.27 -22.99 -3.83
N GLY A 552 -24.16 -22.04 -3.52
CA GLY A 552 -24.60 -21.75 -2.16
C GLY A 552 -25.23 -22.95 -1.46
N SER A 553 -26.09 -23.68 -2.18
CA SER A 553 -26.74 -24.89 -1.67
C SER A 553 -25.72 -25.98 -1.37
N GLN A 554 -24.73 -26.13 -2.25
CA GLN A 554 -23.69 -27.14 -2.09
C GLN A 554 -22.73 -26.82 -0.95
N ILE A 555 -22.36 -25.54 -0.76
CA ILE A 555 -21.57 -25.11 0.41
C ILE A 555 -22.34 -25.37 1.70
N LEU A 556 -23.65 -25.08 1.73
CA LEU A 556 -24.49 -25.39 2.89
C LEU A 556 -24.58 -26.91 3.15
N SER A 557 -24.69 -27.72 2.10
CA SER A 557 -24.61 -29.18 2.23
C SER A 557 -23.28 -29.63 2.83
N GLY A 558 -22.16 -29.02 2.44
CA GLY A 558 -20.85 -29.29 3.06
C GLY A 558 -20.80 -28.93 4.54
N LEU A 559 -21.40 -27.80 4.94
CA LEU A 559 -21.55 -27.43 6.36
C LEU A 559 -22.39 -28.44 7.14
N MET A 560 -23.47 -28.97 6.55
CA MET A 560 -24.29 -30.01 7.16
C MET A 560 -23.54 -31.35 7.26
N GLU A 561 -22.72 -31.71 6.25
CA GLU A 561 -21.84 -32.88 6.30
C GLU A 561 -20.87 -32.80 7.49
N LEU A 562 -20.28 -31.63 7.74
CA LEU A 562 -19.43 -31.36 8.90
C LEU A 562 -20.19 -31.47 10.22
N LEU A 563 -21.37 -30.83 10.32
CA LEU A 563 -22.20 -30.88 11.51
C LEU A 563 -22.59 -32.32 11.87
N ASN A 564 -23.00 -33.12 10.87
CA ASN A 564 -23.35 -34.53 11.04
C ASN A 564 -22.15 -35.40 11.43
N ALA A 565 -20.94 -35.01 11.04
CA ALA A 565 -19.68 -35.63 11.48
C ALA A 565 -19.22 -35.17 12.88
N GLY A 566 -20.04 -34.38 13.58
CA GLY A 566 -19.71 -33.85 14.92
C GLY A 566 -18.71 -32.70 14.88
N ILE A 567 -18.65 -31.95 13.78
CA ILE A 567 -17.79 -30.78 13.58
C ILE A 567 -18.70 -29.54 13.44
N PRO A 568 -19.20 -28.99 14.56
CA PRO A 568 -20.20 -27.92 14.54
C PRO A 568 -19.66 -26.55 14.11
N TYR A 569 -18.34 -26.35 14.09
CA TYR A 569 -17.73 -25.07 13.75
C TYR A 569 -16.57 -25.26 12.76
N HIS A 570 -16.75 -24.79 11.52
CA HIS A 570 -15.70 -24.70 10.52
C HIS A 570 -14.85 -23.44 10.70
N ARG A 571 -15.49 -22.30 11.02
CA ARG A 571 -14.90 -20.99 11.34
C ARG A 571 -14.16 -20.25 10.22
N ASP A 572 -13.74 -20.94 9.16
CA ASP A 572 -13.04 -20.33 8.02
C ASP A 572 -13.74 -20.47 6.65
N ILE A 573 -15.07 -20.27 6.63
CA ILE A 573 -15.83 -20.24 5.37
C ILE A 573 -15.57 -18.93 4.63
N ARG A 574 -14.85 -19.02 3.51
CA ARG A 574 -14.48 -17.90 2.64
C ARG A 574 -14.26 -18.36 1.20
N PRO A 575 -14.25 -17.44 0.21
CA PRO A 575 -14.08 -17.83 -1.21
C PRO A 575 -12.78 -18.59 -1.53
N ALA A 576 -11.71 -18.38 -0.74
CA ALA A 576 -10.45 -19.10 -0.93
C ALA A 576 -10.51 -20.58 -0.52
N ASN A 577 -11.42 -20.94 0.40
CA ASN A 577 -11.57 -22.30 0.94
C ASN A 577 -12.73 -23.07 0.27
N ILE A 578 -13.20 -22.58 -0.88
CA ILE A 578 -14.26 -23.21 -1.67
C ILE A 578 -13.72 -23.42 -3.09
N LEU A 579 -13.64 -24.66 -3.54
CA LEU A 579 -13.36 -25.01 -4.93
C LEU A 579 -14.66 -25.18 -5.71
N ILE A 580 -14.68 -24.65 -6.92
CA ILE A 580 -15.79 -24.78 -7.86
C ILE A 580 -15.29 -25.42 -9.15
N ASN A 581 -15.90 -26.54 -9.51
CA ASN A 581 -15.84 -27.09 -10.86
C ASN A 581 -17.01 -26.50 -11.66
N GLU A 582 -16.71 -25.51 -12.51
CA GLU A 582 -17.72 -24.81 -13.31
C GLU A 582 -18.39 -25.72 -14.34
N GLU A 583 -17.67 -26.71 -14.87
CA GLU A 583 -18.19 -27.67 -15.87
C GLU A 583 -19.18 -28.67 -15.25
N LYS A 584 -18.85 -29.18 -14.07
CA LYS A 584 -19.69 -30.12 -13.31
C LYS A 584 -20.69 -29.42 -12.40
N ALA A 585 -20.68 -28.08 -12.36
CA ALA A 585 -21.41 -27.25 -11.42
C ALA A 585 -21.28 -27.74 -9.97
N LYS A 586 -20.06 -28.11 -9.52
CA LYS A 586 -19.81 -28.66 -8.18
C LYS A 586 -18.99 -27.74 -7.30
N ALA A 587 -19.40 -27.55 -6.04
CA ALA A 587 -18.69 -26.84 -5.00
C ALA A 587 -18.21 -27.79 -3.89
N LYS A 588 -16.95 -27.61 -3.43
CA LYS A 588 -16.37 -28.33 -2.29
C LYS A 588 -15.62 -27.39 -1.34
N ILE A 589 -15.81 -27.63 -0.04
CA ILE A 589 -15.03 -27.03 1.05
C ILE A 589 -13.71 -27.79 1.20
N ILE A 590 -12.58 -27.09 1.34
CA ILE A 590 -11.25 -27.72 1.27
C ILE A 590 -10.35 -27.58 2.50
N ASP A 591 -10.76 -26.86 3.54
CA ASP A 591 -9.85 -26.50 4.65
C ASP A 591 -10.52 -26.61 6.02
N LEU A 592 -10.00 -27.44 6.93
CA LEU A 592 -10.50 -27.61 8.30
C LEU A 592 -9.48 -27.14 9.35
N GLY A 593 -8.46 -26.38 8.98
CA GLY A 593 -7.36 -26.00 9.89
C GLY A 593 -7.81 -25.15 11.08
N ASN A 594 -8.92 -24.43 10.95
CA ASN A 594 -9.56 -23.63 12.00
C ASN A 594 -10.83 -24.29 12.58
N ALA A 595 -11.21 -25.46 12.07
CA ALA A 595 -12.41 -26.15 12.52
C ALA A 595 -12.22 -26.71 13.93
N THR A 596 -13.30 -26.78 14.71
CA THR A 596 -13.24 -27.30 16.07
C THR A 596 -14.57 -27.87 16.53
N THR A 597 -14.49 -28.76 17.52
CA THR A 597 -15.64 -29.26 18.25
C THR A 597 -15.95 -28.44 19.50
N ASP A 598 -15.04 -27.56 19.91
CA ASP A 598 -15.18 -26.75 21.12
C ASP A 598 -15.87 -25.41 20.82
N ARG A 599 -16.91 -25.11 21.59
CA ARG A 599 -17.65 -23.85 21.50
C ARG A 599 -16.83 -22.67 22.05
N ASP A 600 -16.00 -22.92 23.07
CA ASP A 600 -15.30 -21.87 23.83
C ASP A 600 -13.86 -21.65 23.33
N ALA A 601 -13.38 -22.47 22.39
CA ALA A 601 -12.15 -22.21 21.67
C ALA A 601 -12.23 -20.81 21.02
N GLY A 602 -11.24 -19.95 21.25
CA GLY A 602 -11.25 -18.56 20.76
C GLY A 602 -11.48 -18.47 19.25
N GLN A 603 -12.19 -17.41 18.79
CA GLN A 603 -12.36 -17.13 17.36
C GLN A 603 -10.99 -16.81 16.72
N MET A 604 -10.32 -17.84 16.22
CA MET A 604 -9.19 -17.73 15.31
C MET A 604 -9.67 -18.13 13.91
N GLY A 605 -9.22 -17.40 12.89
CA GLY A 605 -9.55 -17.69 11.49
C GLY A 605 -10.65 -16.82 10.93
N ASN A 606 -10.42 -16.28 9.73
CA ASN A 606 -11.36 -15.50 8.91
C ASN A 606 -11.75 -14.09 9.39
N ARG A 607 -10.79 -13.15 9.29
CA ARG A 607 -11.05 -11.73 9.59
C ARG A 607 -12.09 -11.10 8.65
N ALA A 608 -12.03 -11.40 7.36
CA ALA A 608 -12.94 -10.84 6.37
C ALA A 608 -14.34 -11.46 6.42
N TYR A 609 -14.48 -12.77 6.24
CA TYR A 609 -15.78 -13.46 6.10
C TYR A 609 -16.26 -14.14 7.38
N GLY A 610 -15.52 -14.08 8.49
CA GLY A 610 -15.96 -14.68 9.75
C GLY A 610 -17.28 -14.09 10.24
N GLY A 611 -17.87 -14.69 11.27
CA GLY A 611 -19.14 -14.23 11.81
C GLY A 611 -19.50 -14.95 13.11
N PRO A 612 -20.68 -14.65 13.69
CA PRO A 612 -21.18 -15.35 14.88
C PRO A 612 -21.30 -16.88 14.70
N ASN A 613 -21.48 -17.35 13.46
CA ASN A 613 -21.50 -18.76 13.07
C ASN A 613 -21.18 -18.91 11.57
N ASP A 614 -21.03 -20.14 11.09
CA ASP A 614 -20.68 -20.44 9.69
C ASP A 614 -21.77 -20.07 8.67
N LEU A 615 -23.05 -20.03 9.09
CA LEU A 615 -24.15 -19.60 8.23
C LEU A 615 -24.08 -18.10 7.93
N VAL A 616 -23.65 -17.30 8.90
CA VAL A 616 -23.37 -15.88 8.68
C VAL A 616 -22.18 -15.69 7.73
N SER A 617 -21.13 -16.50 7.86
CA SER A 617 -20.00 -16.51 6.94
C SER A 617 -20.46 -16.87 5.51
N LEU A 618 -21.32 -17.87 5.37
CA LEU A 618 -21.95 -18.22 4.10
C LEU A 618 -22.79 -17.06 3.53
N GLY A 619 -23.56 -16.36 4.36
CA GLY A 619 -24.34 -15.18 3.92
C GLY A 619 -23.47 -14.07 3.30
N GLN A 620 -22.29 -13.83 3.88
CA GLN A 620 -21.29 -12.90 3.34
C GLN A 620 -20.72 -13.40 2.01
N VAL A 621 -20.42 -14.70 1.89
CA VAL A 621 -19.95 -15.33 0.63
C VAL A 621 -21.01 -15.22 -0.47
N LEU A 622 -22.28 -15.53 -0.17
CA LEU A 622 -23.40 -15.42 -1.12
C LEU A 622 -23.59 -13.98 -1.62
N TYR A 623 -23.49 -13.00 -0.71
CA TYR A 623 -23.53 -11.58 -1.10
C TYR A 623 -22.37 -11.23 -2.04
N HIS A 624 -21.16 -11.71 -1.73
CA HIS A 624 -20.00 -11.49 -2.58
C HIS A 624 -20.17 -12.13 -3.96
N MET A 625 -20.70 -13.34 -4.05
CA MET A 625 -21.01 -14.00 -5.32
C MET A 625 -22.02 -13.21 -6.16
N ALA A 626 -23.06 -12.67 -5.53
CA ALA A 626 -24.13 -11.94 -6.20
C ALA A 626 -23.75 -10.50 -6.59
N THR A 627 -22.78 -9.89 -5.92
CA THR A 627 -22.51 -8.44 -6.04
C THR A 627 -21.07 -8.07 -6.41
N LEU A 628 -20.12 -8.98 -6.23
CA LEU A 628 -18.67 -8.74 -6.16
C LEU A 628 -18.22 -7.74 -5.09
N LYS A 629 -19.05 -7.52 -4.08
CA LYS A 629 -18.75 -6.64 -2.94
C LYS A 629 -18.79 -7.41 -1.64
N HIS A 630 -18.04 -6.93 -0.65
CA HIS A 630 -18.18 -7.39 0.72
C HIS A 630 -19.28 -6.59 1.43
N ILE A 631 -20.24 -7.26 2.07
CA ILE A 631 -21.42 -6.60 2.66
C ILE A 631 -21.07 -5.62 3.79
N PHE A 632 -19.99 -5.87 4.53
CA PHE A 632 -19.51 -5.01 5.62
C PHE A 632 -18.39 -4.06 5.18
N ASN A 633 -18.28 -3.74 3.88
CA ASN A 633 -17.33 -2.74 3.41
C ASN A 633 -17.90 -1.32 3.63
N ARG A 634 -17.25 -0.52 4.49
CA ARG A 634 -17.66 0.87 4.81
C ARG A 634 -17.41 1.88 3.69
N SER A 635 -16.57 1.56 2.70
CA SER A 635 -16.29 2.45 1.57
C SER A 635 -17.27 2.17 0.42
N ARG A 636 -18.14 3.14 0.10
CA ARG A 636 -18.92 3.17 -1.16
C ARG A 636 -18.05 3.39 -2.43
N SER A 637 -16.73 3.31 -2.31
CA SER A 637 -15.75 3.36 -3.40
C SER A 637 -15.45 1.95 -3.92
N MET A 638 -15.22 1.80 -5.22
CA MET A 638 -14.96 0.51 -5.89
C MET A 638 -13.57 -0.11 -5.58
N SER A 639 -12.94 0.19 -4.45
CA SER A 639 -11.62 -0.38 -4.10
C SER A 639 -11.75 -1.60 -3.18
N ILE A 640 -11.20 -2.73 -3.63
CA ILE A 640 -11.27 -4.07 -3.01
C ILE A 640 -10.46 -4.21 -1.71
N THR A 641 -9.78 -3.17 -1.25
CA THR A 641 -8.77 -3.27 -0.18
C THR A 641 -9.16 -2.47 1.06
N LEU A 642 -10.12 -2.97 1.84
CA LEU A 642 -10.16 -2.66 3.28
C LEU A 642 -9.23 -3.63 4.01
N ALA A 643 -8.53 -3.18 5.04
CA ALA A 643 -7.81 -4.09 5.92
C ALA A 643 -8.84 -5.08 6.50
N ALA A 644 -8.55 -6.39 6.43
CA ALA A 644 -9.48 -7.42 6.92
C ALA A 644 -9.84 -7.22 8.41
N ASP A 645 -9.03 -6.49 9.16
CA ASP A 645 -9.29 -6.02 10.53
C ASP A 645 -10.43 -5.00 10.60
N ASP A 646 -10.53 -4.04 9.68
CA ASP A 646 -11.63 -3.06 9.66
C ASP A 646 -12.98 -3.72 9.38
N ILE A 647 -12.99 -4.69 8.45
CA ILE A 647 -14.18 -5.49 8.15
C ILE A 647 -14.59 -6.30 9.38
N LYS A 648 -13.63 -6.92 10.06
CA LYS A 648 -13.87 -7.70 11.28
C LYS A 648 -14.48 -6.83 12.38
N ASP A 649 -13.85 -5.69 12.66
CA ASP A 649 -14.25 -4.80 13.76
C ASP A 649 -15.63 -4.20 13.48
N TYR A 650 -15.89 -3.75 12.26
CA TYR A 650 -17.20 -3.24 11.90
C TYR A 650 -18.28 -4.32 11.92
N ARG A 651 -18.01 -5.50 11.38
CA ARG A 651 -18.96 -6.61 11.42
C ARG A 651 -19.34 -6.94 12.87
N ASN A 652 -18.37 -6.96 13.78
CA ASN A 652 -18.63 -7.22 15.19
C ASN A 652 -19.56 -6.14 15.78
N GLU A 653 -19.37 -4.87 15.43
CA GLU A 653 -20.28 -3.78 15.79
C GLU A 653 -21.69 -3.98 15.21
N VAL A 654 -21.79 -4.40 13.94
CA VAL A 654 -23.07 -4.65 13.26
C VAL A 654 -23.89 -5.72 13.98
N TYR A 655 -23.26 -6.83 14.39
CA TYR A 655 -23.96 -7.89 15.11
C TYR A 655 -24.25 -7.57 16.58
N GLN A 656 -23.63 -6.52 17.14
CA GLN A 656 -23.98 -5.97 18.46
C GLN A 656 -25.08 -4.90 18.38
N ASN A 657 -25.40 -4.38 17.19
CA ASN A 657 -26.34 -3.29 17.00
C ASN A 657 -27.44 -3.65 15.97
N PRO A 658 -28.68 -3.97 16.43
CA PRO A 658 -29.78 -4.34 15.54
C PRO A 658 -30.09 -3.30 14.45
N ALA A 659 -29.87 -2.01 14.70
CA ALA A 659 -30.13 -0.97 13.71
C ALA A 659 -29.14 -1.02 12.54
N LEU A 660 -27.86 -1.32 12.82
CA LEU A 660 -26.84 -1.49 11.80
C LEU A 660 -27.06 -2.75 10.97
N LEU A 661 -27.46 -3.86 11.61
CA LEU A 661 -27.82 -5.08 10.88
C LEU A 661 -29.01 -4.83 9.94
N GLN A 662 -30.05 -4.14 10.42
CA GLN A 662 -31.19 -3.76 9.58
C GLN A 662 -30.80 -2.87 8.40
N MET A 663 -29.82 -1.98 8.57
CA MET A 663 -29.28 -1.16 7.47
C MET A 663 -28.66 -2.04 6.37
N HIS A 664 -27.82 -3.02 6.73
CA HIS A 664 -27.23 -3.93 5.74
C HIS A 664 -28.25 -4.90 5.11
N LEU A 665 -29.28 -5.32 5.84
CA LEU A 665 -30.37 -6.10 5.26
C LEU A 665 -31.14 -5.32 4.19
N ARG A 666 -31.28 -3.99 4.35
CA ARG A 666 -31.83 -3.11 3.30
C ARG A 666 -30.87 -2.96 2.12
N GLU A 667 -29.57 -2.87 2.37
CA GLU A 667 -28.56 -2.85 1.30
C GLU A 667 -28.67 -4.11 0.43
N VAL A 668 -28.90 -5.29 1.01
CA VAL A 668 -29.16 -6.53 0.27
C VAL A 668 -30.41 -6.40 -0.60
N ASP A 669 -31.48 -5.78 -0.09
CA ASP A 669 -32.71 -5.53 -0.87
C ASP A 669 -32.47 -4.59 -2.06
N GLU A 670 -31.58 -3.59 -1.92
CA GLU A 670 -31.24 -2.61 -2.94
C GLU A 670 -30.27 -3.14 -4.01
N THR A 671 -29.32 -4.00 -3.62
CA THR A 671 -28.19 -4.40 -4.46
C THR A 671 -28.39 -5.74 -5.17
N VAL A 672 -29.13 -6.67 -4.56
CA VAL A 672 -29.37 -8.02 -5.09
C VAL A 672 -30.70 -8.05 -5.83
N LYS A 673 -30.63 -8.13 -7.17
CA LYS A 673 -31.81 -8.08 -8.05
C LYS A 673 -32.72 -9.30 -7.90
N ASP A 674 -32.14 -10.49 -7.79
CA ASP A 674 -32.90 -11.73 -7.70
C ASP A 674 -33.51 -11.92 -6.30
N ALA A 675 -34.83 -12.08 -6.24
CA ALA A 675 -35.56 -12.18 -4.98
C ALA A 675 -35.22 -13.45 -4.19
N LYS A 676 -34.89 -14.55 -4.88
CA LYS A 676 -34.53 -15.83 -4.25
C LYS A 676 -33.15 -15.71 -3.59
N VAL A 677 -32.17 -15.19 -4.33
CA VAL A 677 -30.80 -14.96 -3.82
C VAL A 677 -30.82 -13.97 -2.65
N ARG A 678 -31.60 -12.90 -2.76
CA ARG A 678 -31.80 -11.92 -1.69
C ARG A 678 -32.36 -12.56 -0.41
N GLY A 679 -33.39 -13.40 -0.54
CA GLY A 679 -33.98 -14.13 0.58
C GLY A 679 -32.97 -15.03 1.29
N LEU A 680 -32.15 -15.76 0.53
CA LEU A 680 -31.10 -16.64 1.06
C LEU A 680 -30.01 -15.85 1.80
N ILE A 681 -29.49 -14.78 1.19
CA ILE A 681 -28.46 -13.93 1.83
C ILE A 681 -28.98 -13.41 3.17
N LYS A 682 -30.20 -12.86 3.21
CA LYS A 682 -30.79 -12.32 4.44
C LYS A 682 -30.99 -13.42 5.49
N ALA A 683 -31.48 -14.60 5.09
CA ALA A 683 -31.68 -15.72 6.00
C ALA A 683 -30.37 -16.20 6.64
N CYS A 684 -29.28 -16.26 5.85
CA CYS A 684 -27.94 -16.61 6.32
C CYS A 684 -27.35 -15.54 7.25
N LEU A 685 -27.47 -14.25 6.90
CA LEU A 685 -26.94 -13.14 7.72
C LEU A 685 -27.65 -12.99 9.06
N THR A 686 -28.91 -13.43 9.18
CA THR A 686 -29.66 -13.41 10.45
C THR A 686 -29.72 -14.77 11.14
N ALA A 687 -28.95 -15.75 10.67
CA ALA A 687 -29.05 -17.13 11.14
C ALA A 687 -28.50 -17.29 12.57
N GLY A 688 -29.24 -18.02 13.40
CA GLY A 688 -28.72 -18.60 14.64
C GLY A 688 -27.83 -19.82 14.36
N PRO A 689 -27.05 -20.31 15.35
CA PRO A 689 -26.20 -21.50 15.19
C PRO A 689 -26.95 -22.78 14.76
N ASP A 690 -28.23 -22.90 15.14
CA ASP A 690 -29.04 -24.10 14.90
C ASP A 690 -29.93 -24.01 13.64
N ASP A 691 -29.78 -22.96 12.82
CA ASP A 691 -30.67 -22.68 11.69
C ASP A 691 -30.38 -23.48 10.41
N HIS A 692 -29.40 -24.41 10.43
CA HIS A 692 -28.93 -25.15 9.26
C HIS A 692 -30.06 -25.84 8.47
N GLU A 693 -30.94 -26.59 9.16
CA GLU A 693 -32.07 -27.30 8.55
C GLU A 693 -33.13 -26.36 7.97
N ARG A 694 -33.41 -25.24 8.67
CA ARG A 694 -34.37 -24.22 8.21
C ARG A 694 -33.89 -23.60 6.90
N ILE A 695 -32.61 -23.23 6.83
CA ILE A 695 -32.01 -22.62 5.65
C ILE A 695 -31.88 -23.66 4.52
N ALA A 696 -31.56 -24.92 4.83
CA ALA A 696 -31.55 -26.00 3.84
C ALA A 696 -32.94 -26.27 3.24
N GLY A 697 -34.01 -26.11 4.02
CA GLY A 697 -35.39 -26.07 3.52
C GLY A 697 -35.59 -24.98 2.46
N MET A 698 -35.12 -23.76 2.74
CA MET A 698 -35.23 -22.63 1.80
C MET A 698 -34.49 -22.87 0.48
N PHE A 699 -33.28 -23.47 0.52
CA PHE A 699 -32.57 -23.85 -0.70
C PHE A 699 -33.33 -24.89 -1.52
N ARG A 700 -33.88 -25.93 -0.87
CA ARG A 700 -34.69 -26.96 -1.54
C ARG A 700 -35.94 -26.39 -2.22
N ASP A 701 -36.64 -25.50 -1.54
CA ASP A 701 -37.85 -24.85 -2.09
C ASP A 701 -37.53 -24.00 -3.32
N ILE A 702 -36.34 -23.38 -3.34
CA ILE A 702 -35.86 -22.55 -4.46
C ILE A 702 -35.48 -23.39 -5.68
N SER A 703 -34.84 -24.55 -5.47
CA SER A 703 -34.36 -25.45 -6.54
C SER A 703 -35.46 -26.32 -7.17
N GLN A 704 -36.63 -26.47 -6.53
CA GLN A 704 -37.77 -27.23 -7.07
C GLN A 704 -38.64 -26.46 -8.07
N ILE A 705 -38.34 -25.18 -8.34
CA ILE A 705 -39.05 -24.37 -9.34
C ILE A 705 -38.40 -24.64 -10.71
N PRO A 706 -39.11 -25.23 -11.70
CA PRO A 706 -38.50 -25.64 -12.97
C PRO A 706 -37.92 -24.45 -13.73
N HIS A 707 -36.61 -24.48 -13.99
CA HIS A 707 -35.93 -23.51 -14.85
C HIS A 707 -36.38 -23.74 -16.30
N ARG A 708 -36.88 -22.69 -16.97
CA ARG A 708 -37.02 -22.69 -18.43
C ARG A 708 -35.62 -22.62 -19.03
N PRO A 709 -35.21 -23.59 -19.87
CA PRO A 709 -33.94 -23.49 -20.58
C PRO A 709 -33.99 -22.25 -21.50
N ILE A 710 -32.89 -21.49 -21.52
CA ILE A 710 -32.64 -20.42 -22.50
C ILE A 710 -32.23 -21.06 -23.83
#